data_AF-A0A3P3ZA00-F1
#
_entry.id   AF-A0A3P3ZA00-F1
#
_cell.length_a   1.000
_cell.length_b   1.000
_cell.length_c   1.000
_cell.angle_alpha   90.00
_cell.angle_beta   90.00
_cell.angle_gamma   90.00
#
_symmetry.space_group_name_H-M   'P 1'
#
loop_
_entity.id
_entity.type
_entity.pdbx_description
1 polymer ?
#
loop_
_entity_poly.entity_id
_entity_poly.type
_entity_poly.pdbx_seq_one_letter_code
_entity_poly.pdbx_strand_id
1 'polypeptide(L)'
;MEAQSPSPFSSRVIPHERVLRYVYEFLDENGYQQALRALQDESKVPYNIIHVKPDEPGNSSGVVQASFSGKRGSAKGFSTATERNLERAVMEGSWAEVLHVYVDGLLLPEEIKATLYEVILEEIVELHGLIPAGRSLLLNAPIFQLMRTDTPARYIRLEKMIEQGQRTMTEGTVYNAAIRHVTPGILHRRTALLQQLKTAIRFTSEAPIGRLAAALARVAASDSGGVDGSTQRTHSASIVPPQSGGPTLLAESSNAVAISRKRDRGQALPDDAAWADTFLQYPLTAPKEIRRRLPYAGTRAVCCCTPLSSANEELLVVGCADGVVEFVSLTTGESIGNPLRHSGGVMCMMRDTTDGAGPAPDWLAIGYRDGWVKVYNVDSHKLVRRFEMAHTMGVTAVVFSGPRNTVSLSGHHSFIVTGSFDGAIKVLEIATGAVIRTVANSHASAFVHALLPLEAPDTVVDALRYFLCSSGNDGTLSLWRLEDKRGEGAEVPGTVELLRVQGAIPLDQIHHELRDAVPTQLYALPCVEDATHSTTATTTSTSIPATATQDAFILTRAGKACVVRITVKDEGNHYFGASLQALCIIATAHPLRSAFPHVHTVVSMSVPLLTLYAADCEGTISLHNIEMRWYNEVQWAEFGGCMRVSSATEQSAVMIVEAGKPIKDLQLTCTWSPTQHQPTSVVAYSVSLPAIYDMH
;
A
#
# COMPACT_ATOMS: atom_id res chain seq x y z
N MET A 1 -45.89 -3.93 -20.24
CA MET A 1 -45.15 -2.77 -20.75
C MET A 1 -44.97 -1.81 -19.59
N GLU A 2 -43.91 -1.99 -18.82
CA GLU A 2 -43.39 -0.96 -17.92
C GLU A 2 -41.92 -0.78 -18.32
N ALA A 3 -41.58 0.45 -18.67
CA ALA A 3 -40.30 0.83 -19.21
C ALA A 3 -39.23 0.72 -18.12
N GLN A 4 -38.21 -0.10 -18.36
CA GLN A 4 -36.97 -0.05 -17.60
C GLN A 4 -36.25 1.25 -17.95
N SER A 5 -36.21 2.17 -16.99
CA SER A 5 -35.24 3.26 -16.95
C SER A 5 -33.80 2.69 -16.93
N PRO A 6 -32.85 3.24 -17.69
CA PRO A 6 -31.46 2.82 -17.62
C PRO A 6 -30.87 3.29 -16.28
N SER A 7 -30.42 2.36 -15.43
CA SER A 7 -29.67 2.72 -14.24
C SER A 7 -28.24 3.16 -14.64
N PRO A 8 -27.73 4.25 -14.04
CA PRO A 8 -26.41 4.79 -14.36
C PRO A 8 -25.34 3.98 -13.60
N PHE A 9 -24.22 3.66 -14.26
CA PHE A 9 -23.00 3.10 -13.68
C PHE A 9 -23.18 1.85 -12.78
N SER A 10 -23.23 0.67 -13.41
CA SER A 10 -22.92 -0.58 -12.71
C SER A 10 -21.47 -0.52 -12.20
N SER A 11 -21.32 -0.33 -10.89
CA SER A 11 -20.03 -0.28 -10.20
C SER A 11 -19.28 -1.59 -10.39
N ARG A 12 -18.15 -1.55 -11.10
CA ARG A 12 -17.18 -2.65 -11.27
C ARG A 12 -16.41 -3.00 -9.98
N VAL A 13 -16.99 -2.75 -8.80
CA VAL A 13 -16.34 -2.80 -7.49
C VAL A 13 -17.01 -3.89 -6.65
N ILE A 14 -16.23 -4.86 -6.18
CA ILE A 14 -16.70 -5.87 -5.23
C ILE A 14 -16.45 -5.32 -3.82
N PRO A 15 -17.48 -5.21 -2.97
CA PRO A 15 -17.30 -4.73 -1.60
C PRO A 15 -16.42 -5.69 -0.80
N HIS A 16 -15.59 -5.14 0.09
CA HIS A 16 -14.66 -5.89 0.95
C HIS A 16 -15.34 -7.06 1.70
N GLU A 17 -16.55 -6.83 2.23
CA GLU A 17 -17.37 -7.85 2.91
C GLU A 17 -17.65 -9.07 2.03
N ARG A 18 -17.83 -8.85 0.72
CA ARG A 18 -18.12 -9.90 -0.25
C ARG A 18 -16.88 -10.71 -0.57
N VAL A 19 -15.69 -10.09 -0.60
CA VAL A 19 -14.41 -10.81 -0.75
C VAL A 19 -14.12 -11.65 0.50
N LEU A 20 -14.26 -11.06 1.69
CA LEU A 20 -14.07 -11.77 2.97
C LEU A 20 -14.98 -12.99 3.07
N ARG A 21 -16.23 -12.88 2.60
CA ARG A 21 -17.15 -14.02 2.56
C ARG A 21 -16.59 -15.21 1.76
N TYR A 22 -15.98 -14.98 0.60
CA TYR A 22 -15.37 -16.06 -0.18
C TYR A 22 -14.13 -16.65 0.49
N VAL A 23 -13.36 -15.83 1.21
CA VAL A 23 -12.21 -16.31 1.99
C VAL A 23 -12.68 -17.14 3.20
N TYR A 24 -13.74 -16.72 3.88
CA TYR A 24 -14.33 -17.50 4.98
C TYR A 24 -14.88 -18.84 4.49
N GLU A 25 -15.60 -18.85 3.36
CA GLU A 25 -16.09 -20.09 2.73
C GLU A 25 -14.91 -21.04 2.42
N PHE A 26 -13.79 -20.53 1.89
CA PHE A 26 -12.60 -21.35 1.63
C PHE A 26 -11.89 -21.87 2.89
N LEU A 27 -11.74 -21.04 3.93
CA LEU A 27 -11.11 -21.47 5.17
C LEU A 27 -11.95 -22.53 5.89
N ASP A 28 -13.27 -22.39 5.83
CA ASP A 28 -14.22 -23.37 6.37
C ASP A 28 -14.17 -24.69 5.59
N GLU A 29 -14.17 -24.65 4.25
CA GLU A 29 -14.02 -25.81 3.36
C GLU A 29 -12.76 -26.64 3.67
N ASN A 30 -11.64 -25.97 3.94
CA ASN A 30 -10.36 -26.63 4.20
C ASN A 30 -10.13 -26.97 5.68
N GLY A 31 -11.11 -26.69 6.56
CA GLY A 31 -11.02 -26.99 7.98
C GLY A 31 -10.06 -26.09 8.78
N TYR A 32 -9.68 -24.92 8.24
CA TYR A 32 -8.82 -23.94 8.91
C TYR A 32 -9.59 -23.09 9.92
N GLN A 33 -10.20 -23.73 10.92
CA GLN A 33 -11.08 -23.07 11.89
C GLN A 33 -10.38 -22.01 12.75
N GLN A 34 -9.10 -22.19 13.06
CA GLN A 34 -8.33 -21.20 13.83
C GLN A 34 -8.07 -19.92 13.03
N ALA A 35 -7.72 -20.06 11.75
CA ALA A 35 -7.48 -18.92 10.86
C ALA A 35 -8.80 -18.19 10.56
N LEU A 36 -9.90 -18.92 10.39
CA LEU A 36 -11.24 -18.34 10.23
C LEU A 36 -11.61 -17.49 11.45
N ARG A 37 -11.41 -18.00 12.67
CA ARG A 37 -11.71 -17.24 13.90
C ARG A 37 -10.84 -15.98 14.02
N ALA A 38 -9.53 -16.10 13.83
CA ALA A 38 -8.62 -14.95 13.89
C ALA A 38 -9.00 -13.87 12.86
N LEU A 39 -9.32 -14.28 11.63
CA LEU A 39 -9.68 -13.36 10.56
C LEU A 39 -11.05 -12.69 10.80
N GLN A 40 -11.99 -13.38 11.45
CA GLN A 40 -13.26 -12.76 11.82
C GLN A 40 -13.10 -11.78 13.01
N ASP A 41 -12.23 -12.09 13.97
CA ASP A 41 -11.92 -11.20 15.09
C ASP A 41 -11.24 -9.90 14.60
N GLU A 42 -10.38 -10.00 13.59
CA GLU A 42 -9.70 -8.85 12.98
C GLU A 42 -10.65 -8.02 12.09
N SER A 43 -11.45 -8.69 11.25
CA SER A 43 -12.32 -8.00 10.30
C SER A 43 -13.61 -7.43 10.93
N LYS A 44 -14.05 -7.99 12.06
CA LYS A 44 -15.35 -7.75 12.69
C LYS A 44 -16.55 -8.04 11.78
N VAL A 45 -16.37 -8.79 10.68
CA VAL A 45 -17.45 -9.21 9.77
C VAL A 45 -17.90 -10.62 10.17
N PRO A 46 -19.17 -10.81 10.59
CA PRO A 46 -19.63 -12.11 11.08
C PRO A 46 -19.83 -13.10 9.94
N TYR A 47 -19.26 -14.29 10.07
CA TYR A 47 -19.60 -15.44 9.24
C TYR A 47 -20.20 -16.54 10.14
N ASN A 48 -21.52 -16.41 10.34
CA ASN A 48 -22.34 -17.26 11.21
C ASN A 48 -23.09 -18.31 10.39
N ILE A 49 -22.34 -19.16 9.69
CA ILE A 49 -22.89 -20.23 8.86
C ILE A 49 -22.64 -21.58 9.54
N ILE A 50 -23.68 -22.40 9.65
CA ILE A 50 -23.60 -23.77 10.15
C ILE A 50 -23.94 -24.72 9.00
N HIS A 51 -22.96 -25.53 8.60
CA HIS A 51 -23.15 -26.56 7.57
C HIS A 51 -23.89 -27.77 8.15
N VAL A 52 -25.07 -28.03 7.61
CA VAL A 52 -25.88 -29.20 7.97
C VAL A 52 -25.34 -30.42 7.24
N LYS A 53 -24.83 -31.41 7.98
CA LYS A 53 -24.46 -32.71 7.38
C LYS A 53 -25.73 -33.38 6.84
N PRO A 54 -25.77 -33.80 5.56
CA PRO A 54 -26.92 -34.53 5.03
C PRO A 54 -27.06 -35.86 5.78
N ASP A 55 -28.27 -36.19 6.21
CA ASP A 55 -28.59 -37.47 6.85
C ASP A 55 -28.31 -38.61 5.87
N GLU A 56 -27.29 -39.43 6.13
CA GLU A 56 -27.12 -40.69 5.41
C GLU A 56 -28.25 -41.65 5.82
N PRO A 57 -29.04 -42.20 4.87
CA PRO A 57 -30.12 -43.11 5.19
C PRO A 57 -29.54 -44.49 5.51
N GLY A 58 -29.11 -44.70 6.75
CA GLY A 58 -28.71 -46.02 7.23
C GLY A 58 -27.58 -46.03 8.25
N ASN A 59 -27.73 -45.38 9.39
CA ASN A 59 -27.15 -45.90 10.64
C ASN A 59 -27.78 -45.22 11.85
N SER A 60 -28.76 -45.89 12.45
CA SER A 60 -29.00 -45.70 13.87
C SER A 60 -27.75 -46.17 14.63
N SER A 61 -27.25 -45.31 15.51
CA SER A 61 -26.04 -45.44 16.35
C SER A 61 -24.72 -44.98 15.69
N GLY A 62 -24.41 -43.70 15.87
CA GLY A 62 -23.09 -43.11 15.60
C GLY A 62 -22.85 -41.92 16.51
N VAL A 63 -22.47 -42.19 17.76
CA VAL A 63 -22.03 -41.18 18.73
C VAL A 63 -20.78 -40.50 18.17
N VAL A 64 -20.83 -39.19 17.92
CA VAL A 64 -19.63 -38.40 17.61
C VAL A 64 -18.86 -38.18 18.91
N GLN A 65 -17.73 -38.88 19.06
CA GLN A 65 -16.85 -38.80 20.21
C GLN A 65 -15.88 -37.63 20.01
N ALA A 66 -16.13 -36.49 20.65
CA ALA A 66 -15.12 -35.44 20.78
C ALA A 66 -14.14 -35.86 21.88
N SER A 67 -12.92 -36.21 21.50
CA SER A 67 -11.83 -36.52 22.43
C SER A 67 -11.26 -35.24 23.04
N PHE A 68 -11.69 -34.91 24.26
CA PHE A 68 -10.89 -34.15 25.21
C PHE A 68 -10.79 -34.93 26.52
N SER A 69 -9.56 -35.06 27.00
CA SER A 69 -9.19 -35.79 28.21
C SER A 69 -9.65 -35.04 29.47
N GLY A 70 -10.61 -35.62 30.19
CA GLY A 70 -11.05 -35.13 31.50
C GLY A 70 -12.15 -36.02 32.06
N LYS A 71 -11.94 -36.60 33.23
CA LYS A 71 -12.74 -37.71 33.79
C LYS A 71 -14.21 -37.35 34.12
N ARG A 72 -15.09 -38.24 33.65
CA ARG A 72 -16.37 -38.74 34.21
C ARG A 72 -17.50 -37.74 34.54
N GLY A 73 -18.56 -37.84 33.73
CA GLY A 73 -19.94 -37.48 34.10
C GLY A 73 -20.91 -37.57 32.91
N SER A 74 -21.38 -38.77 32.57
CA SER A 74 -22.56 -39.08 31.73
C SER A 74 -22.88 -38.13 30.56
N ALA A 75 -22.08 -38.15 29.48
CA ALA A 75 -22.33 -37.33 28.30
C ALA A 75 -23.37 -37.99 27.37
N LYS A 76 -24.60 -37.47 27.40
CA LYS A 76 -25.54 -37.57 26.27
C LYS A 76 -24.84 -36.85 25.10
N GLY A 77 -24.50 -37.55 24.02
CA GLY A 77 -23.92 -36.90 22.84
C GLY A 77 -24.88 -35.83 22.31
N PHE A 78 -24.36 -34.67 21.93
CA PHE A 78 -25.17 -33.59 21.35
C PHE A 78 -25.73 -33.99 19.97
N SER A 79 -26.92 -33.50 19.62
CA SER A 79 -27.56 -33.81 18.34
C SER A 79 -26.87 -33.11 17.16
N THR A 80 -27.15 -33.57 15.93
CA THR A 80 -26.62 -32.94 14.72
C THR A 80 -27.10 -31.49 14.61
N ALA A 81 -26.21 -30.57 14.22
CA ALA A 81 -26.54 -29.15 14.13
C ALA A 81 -27.52 -28.91 12.97
N THR A 82 -28.81 -28.73 13.27
CA THR A 82 -29.86 -28.43 12.30
C THR A 82 -30.80 -27.37 12.85
N GLU A 83 -31.47 -26.61 11.99
CA GLU A 83 -32.43 -25.59 12.42
C GLU A 83 -33.52 -26.20 13.31
N ARG A 84 -34.04 -27.39 12.96
CA ARG A 84 -35.06 -28.10 13.76
C ARG A 84 -34.54 -28.56 15.13
N ASN A 85 -33.27 -28.93 15.21
CA ASN A 85 -32.66 -29.34 16.48
C ASN A 85 -32.35 -28.11 17.37
N LEU A 86 -32.01 -26.96 16.77
CA LEU A 86 -31.93 -25.69 17.50
C LEU A 86 -33.28 -25.30 18.09
N GLU A 87 -34.36 -25.35 17.29
CA GLU A 87 -35.73 -25.09 17.78
C GLU A 87 -36.07 -26.00 18.96
N ARG A 88 -35.81 -27.30 18.84
CA ARG A 88 -36.04 -28.26 19.91
C ARG A 88 -35.23 -27.92 21.16
N ALA A 89 -33.93 -27.69 21.01
CA ALA A 89 -33.03 -27.41 22.14
C ALA A 89 -33.44 -26.13 22.91
N VAL A 90 -33.82 -25.07 22.20
CA VAL A 90 -34.30 -23.83 22.83
C VAL A 90 -35.66 -24.05 23.50
N MET A 91 -36.58 -24.76 22.85
CA MET A 91 -37.91 -25.00 23.41
C MET A 91 -37.88 -25.96 24.61
N GLU A 92 -36.96 -26.91 24.64
CA GLU A 92 -36.73 -27.83 25.77
C GLU A 92 -35.92 -27.17 26.91
N GLY A 93 -35.20 -26.08 26.64
CA GLY A 93 -34.30 -25.44 27.61
C GLY A 93 -32.96 -26.16 27.76
N SER A 94 -32.52 -26.88 26.73
CA SER A 94 -31.23 -27.55 26.64
C SER A 94 -30.10 -26.54 26.38
N TRP A 95 -29.87 -25.62 27.32
CA TRP A 95 -28.93 -24.50 27.13
C TRP A 95 -27.49 -24.94 26.92
N ALA A 96 -27.09 -26.09 27.47
CA ALA A 96 -25.78 -26.68 27.21
C ALA A 96 -25.60 -27.03 25.72
N GLU A 97 -26.63 -27.57 25.08
CA GLU A 97 -26.62 -27.88 23.65
C GLU A 97 -26.64 -26.61 22.80
N VAL A 98 -27.45 -25.62 23.19
CA VAL A 98 -27.48 -24.31 22.51
C VAL A 98 -26.11 -23.64 22.54
N LEU A 99 -25.46 -23.58 23.71
CA LEU A 99 -24.17 -22.94 23.87
C LEU A 99 -23.06 -23.69 23.13
N HIS A 100 -22.97 -25.01 23.27
CA HIS A 100 -21.85 -25.77 22.69
C HIS A 100 -21.98 -26.05 21.19
N VAL A 101 -23.20 -26.24 20.67
CA VAL A 101 -23.39 -26.62 19.26
C VAL A 101 -23.63 -25.41 18.36
N TYR A 102 -24.29 -24.37 18.87
CA TYR A 102 -24.80 -23.27 18.03
C TYR A 102 -24.20 -21.89 18.36
N VAL A 103 -23.53 -21.73 19.50
CA VAL A 103 -22.98 -20.42 19.91
C VAL A 103 -21.45 -20.46 19.97
N ASP A 104 -20.86 -21.59 20.36
CA ASP A 104 -19.42 -21.76 20.43
C ASP A 104 -18.76 -21.59 19.05
N GLY A 105 -17.80 -20.68 18.96
CA GLY A 105 -17.12 -20.33 17.71
C GLY A 105 -17.87 -19.37 16.77
N LEU A 106 -19.07 -18.87 17.12
CA LEU A 106 -19.79 -17.87 16.32
C LEU A 106 -19.64 -16.44 16.87
N LEU A 107 -19.46 -15.48 15.95
CA LEU A 107 -19.49 -14.04 16.26
C LEU A 107 -20.92 -13.52 16.14
N LEU A 108 -21.74 -13.89 17.13
CA LEU A 108 -23.07 -13.33 17.28
C LEU A 108 -23.00 -11.90 17.83
N PRO A 109 -23.91 -10.99 17.39
CA PRO A 109 -24.07 -9.66 17.97
C PRO A 109 -24.19 -9.71 19.49
N GLU A 110 -23.55 -8.75 20.17
CA GLU A 110 -23.50 -8.70 21.64
C GLU A 110 -24.90 -8.63 22.27
N GLU A 111 -25.85 -7.94 21.65
CA GLU A 111 -27.24 -7.84 22.12
C GLU A 111 -27.96 -9.20 22.13
N ILE A 112 -27.66 -10.07 21.16
CA ILE A 112 -28.24 -11.42 21.08
C ILE A 112 -27.59 -12.33 22.12
N LYS A 113 -26.27 -12.23 22.32
CA LYS A 113 -25.57 -12.94 23.40
C LYS A 113 -26.09 -12.50 24.77
N ALA A 114 -26.26 -11.19 24.99
CA ALA A 114 -26.81 -10.65 26.22
C ALA A 114 -28.21 -11.19 26.52
N THR A 115 -29.09 -11.22 25.51
CA THR A 115 -30.45 -11.77 25.63
C THR A 115 -30.44 -13.28 25.91
N LEU A 116 -29.52 -14.03 25.30
CA LEU A 116 -29.34 -15.46 25.57
C LEU A 116 -28.97 -15.73 27.04
N TYR A 117 -27.94 -15.06 27.54
CA TYR A 117 -27.49 -15.25 28.92
C TYR A 117 -28.52 -14.74 29.93
N GLU A 118 -29.29 -13.71 29.59
CA GLU A 118 -30.42 -13.23 30.39
C GLU A 118 -31.51 -14.29 30.55
N VAL A 119 -31.95 -14.93 29.46
CA VAL A 119 -32.95 -16.01 29.51
C VAL A 119 -32.42 -17.22 30.29
N ILE A 120 -31.15 -17.60 30.10
CA ILE A 120 -30.51 -18.69 30.87
C ILE A 120 -30.53 -18.36 32.37
N LEU A 121 -30.17 -17.13 32.75
CA LEU A 121 -30.14 -16.70 34.14
C LEU A 121 -31.53 -16.68 34.77
N GLU A 122 -32.52 -16.12 34.05
CA GLU A 122 -33.92 -16.12 34.47
C GLU A 122 -34.43 -17.55 34.69
N GLU A 123 -34.09 -18.50 33.82
CA GLU A 123 -34.51 -19.90 33.98
C GLU A 123 -33.80 -20.65 35.11
N ILE A 124 -32.52 -20.36 35.37
CA ILE A 124 -31.80 -20.94 36.51
C ILE A 124 -32.45 -20.50 37.83
N VAL A 125 -32.92 -19.25 37.90
CA VAL A 125 -33.50 -18.66 39.11
C VAL A 125 -35.00 -18.97 39.25
N GLU A 126 -35.80 -18.74 38.22
CA GLU A 126 -37.26 -18.90 38.24
C GLU A 126 -37.71 -20.36 38.10
N LEU A 127 -37.09 -21.14 37.21
CA LEU A 127 -37.53 -22.52 36.92
C LEU A 127 -36.81 -23.55 37.80
N HIS A 128 -35.50 -23.40 37.98
CA HIS A 128 -34.69 -24.39 38.72
C HIS A 128 -34.46 -24.00 40.19
N GLY A 129 -34.68 -22.73 40.56
CA GLY A 129 -34.46 -22.25 41.93
C GLY A 129 -32.98 -22.29 42.38
N LEU A 130 -32.04 -22.40 41.43
CA LEU A 130 -30.61 -22.55 41.69
C LEU A 130 -29.93 -21.19 41.84
N ILE A 131 -30.29 -20.45 42.89
CA ILE A 131 -29.81 -19.08 43.15
C ILE A 131 -28.27 -18.99 43.25
N PRO A 132 -27.54 -19.92 43.91
CA PRO A 132 -26.08 -19.87 43.94
C PRO A 132 -25.46 -20.00 42.54
N ALA A 133 -26.05 -20.83 41.66
CA ALA A 133 -25.58 -20.99 40.29
C ALA A 133 -25.86 -19.72 39.45
N GLY A 134 -27.04 -19.12 39.60
CA GLY A 134 -27.38 -17.87 38.94
C GLY A 134 -26.46 -16.72 39.36
N ARG A 135 -26.16 -16.61 40.66
CA ARG A 135 -25.20 -15.60 41.18
C ARG A 135 -23.79 -15.81 40.63
N SER A 136 -23.33 -17.06 40.56
CA SER A 136 -22.03 -17.39 39.96
C SER A 136 -21.98 -17.02 38.48
N LEU A 137 -23.04 -17.30 37.73
CA LEU A 137 -23.12 -16.94 36.31
C LEU A 137 -23.10 -15.42 36.09
N LEU A 138 -23.87 -14.67 36.88
CA LEU A 138 -23.94 -13.19 36.81
C LEU A 138 -22.58 -12.53 37.11
N LEU A 139 -21.77 -13.11 38.00
CA LEU A 139 -20.46 -12.57 38.36
C LEU A 139 -19.36 -12.96 37.38
N ASN A 140 -19.36 -14.21 36.90
CA ASN A 140 -18.22 -14.78 36.16
C ASN A 140 -18.37 -14.67 34.63
N ALA A 141 -19.57 -14.53 34.08
CA ALA A 141 -19.72 -14.47 32.63
C ALA A 141 -19.33 -13.06 32.10
N PRO A 142 -18.45 -12.97 31.08
CA PRO A 142 -17.94 -11.69 30.58
C PRO A 142 -19.05 -10.78 30.02
N ILE A 143 -20.11 -11.38 29.46
CA ILE A 143 -21.25 -10.64 28.91
C ILE A 143 -21.99 -9.81 29.97
N PHE A 144 -22.02 -10.25 31.23
CA PHE A 144 -22.66 -9.50 32.30
C PHE A 144 -21.78 -8.35 32.82
N GLN A 145 -20.45 -8.47 32.68
CA GLN A 145 -19.54 -7.35 32.96
C GLN A 145 -19.71 -6.24 31.91
N LEU A 146 -19.86 -6.60 30.64
CA LEU A 146 -20.22 -5.66 29.56
C LEU A 146 -21.63 -5.07 29.76
N MET A 147 -22.62 -5.89 30.12
CA MET A 147 -23.96 -5.41 30.41
C MET A 147 -23.99 -4.38 31.56
N ARG A 148 -23.10 -4.53 32.56
CA ARG A 148 -22.97 -3.58 33.67
C ARG A 148 -22.47 -2.20 33.21
N THR A 149 -21.61 -2.14 32.19
CA THR A 149 -21.13 -0.87 31.62
C THR A 149 -22.14 -0.25 30.66
N ASP A 150 -22.73 -1.08 29.80
CA ASP A 150 -23.47 -0.58 28.63
C ASP A 150 -24.97 -0.41 28.91
N THR A 151 -25.55 -1.31 29.71
CA THR A 151 -26.99 -1.31 30.05
C THR A 151 -27.22 -1.59 31.54
N PRO A 152 -26.79 -0.69 32.45
CA PRO A 152 -26.81 -0.91 33.89
C PRO A 152 -28.21 -1.20 34.46
N ALA A 153 -29.27 -0.68 33.82
CA ALA A 153 -30.65 -0.96 34.22
C ALA A 153 -31.04 -2.44 34.07
N ARG A 154 -30.55 -3.13 33.02
CA ARG A 154 -30.78 -4.58 32.80
C ARG A 154 -30.04 -5.38 33.86
N TYR A 155 -28.78 -5.04 34.12
CA TYR A 155 -27.97 -5.70 35.13
C TYR A 155 -28.58 -5.60 36.54
N ILE A 156 -29.00 -4.40 36.96
CA ILE A 156 -29.64 -4.16 38.26
C ILE A 156 -30.96 -4.93 38.38
N ARG A 157 -31.72 -5.08 37.29
CA ARG A 157 -32.94 -5.90 37.27
C ARG A 157 -32.64 -7.36 37.61
N LEU A 158 -31.60 -7.92 36.99
CA LEU A 158 -31.19 -9.31 37.22
C LEU A 158 -30.62 -9.52 38.63
N GLU A 159 -29.86 -8.55 39.15
CA GLU A 159 -29.38 -8.57 40.53
C GLU A 159 -30.54 -8.56 41.53
N LYS A 160 -31.51 -7.65 41.36
CA LYS A 160 -32.72 -7.59 42.20
C LYS A 160 -33.54 -8.88 42.12
N MET A 161 -33.62 -9.52 40.96
CA MET A 161 -34.29 -10.80 40.79
C MET A 161 -33.62 -11.92 41.61
N ILE A 162 -32.28 -11.99 41.61
CA ILE A 162 -31.53 -12.96 42.42
C ILE A 162 -31.74 -12.69 43.92
N GLU A 163 -31.72 -11.43 44.35
CA GLU A 163 -31.97 -11.04 45.75
C GLU A 163 -33.39 -11.38 46.21
N GLN A 164 -34.40 -11.14 45.36
CA GLN A 164 -35.79 -11.53 45.63
C GLN A 164 -35.96 -13.04 45.69
N GLY A 165 -35.29 -13.78 44.79
CA GLY A 165 -35.21 -15.24 44.85
C GLY A 165 -34.58 -15.73 46.17
N GLN A 166 -33.54 -15.06 46.65
CA GLN A 166 -32.88 -15.41 47.91
C GLN A 166 -33.79 -15.19 49.13
N ARG A 167 -34.56 -14.09 49.14
CA ARG A 167 -35.53 -13.78 50.21
C ARG A 167 -36.68 -14.80 50.26
N THR A 168 -37.22 -15.17 49.11
CA THR A 168 -38.31 -16.15 49.01
C THR A 168 -37.87 -17.57 49.42
N MET A 169 -36.60 -17.94 49.19
CA MET A 169 -36.05 -19.21 49.71
C MET A 169 -35.81 -19.21 51.22
N THR A 170 -35.43 -18.06 51.81
CA THR A 170 -35.24 -17.96 53.26
C THR A 170 -36.55 -17.99 54.06
N GLU A 171 -37.68 -17.68 53.43
CA GLU A 171 -39.01 -17.64 54.07
C GLU A 171 -39.82 -18.95 53.94
N GLY A 172 -39.34 -19.94 53.16
CA GLY A 172 -40.08 -21.19 52.88
C GLY A 172 -39.38 -22.47 53.37
N THR A 173 -40.03 -23.19 54.29
CA THR A 173 -39.67 -24.55 54.76
C THR A 173 -39.69 -25.61 53.65
N VAL A 174 -38.82 -26.61 53.85
CA VAL A 174 -38.62 -27.88 53.11
C VAL A 174 -39.92 -28.52 52.57
N TYR A 175 -39.79 -29.14 51.38
CA TYR A 175 -40.75 -29.94 50.57
C TYR A 175 -41.52 -29.19 49.48
N ASN A 176 -40.89 -29.05 48.31
CA ASN A 176 -41.12 -30.00 47.21
C ASN A 176 -40.22 -29.62 46.03
N ALA A 177 -39.39 -30.55 45.58
CA ALA A 177 -38.82 -30.58 44.23
C ALA A 177 -39.94 -30.86 43.21
N ALA A 178 -41.01 -30.07 43.25
CA ALA A 178 -42.03 -30.07 42.22
C ALA A 178 -41.40 -29.40 41.01
N ILE A 179 -41.26 -30.17 39.94
CA ILE A 179 -40.92 -29.71 38.60
C ILE A 179 -41.72 -28.43 38.35
N ARG A 180 -41.07 -27.26 38.41
CA ARG A 180 -41.73 -26.00 38.11
C ARG A 180 -42.09 -26.07 36.62
N HIS A 181 -43.38 -26.17 36.33
CA HIS A 181 -43.88 -26.25 34.96
C HIS A 181 -43.45 -24.99 34.20
N VAL A 182 -43.09 -25.17 32.92
CA VAL A 182 -42.71 -24.05 32.05
C VAL A 182 -43.89 -23.08 31.98
N THR A 183 -43.72 -21.88 32.53
CA THR A 183 -44.77 -20.86 32.52
C THR A 183 -44.95 -20.31 31.10
N PRO A 184 -46.13 -19.80 30.75
CA PRO A 184 -46.34 -19.16 29.45
C PRO A 184 -45.39 -17.97 29.22
N GLY A 185 -44.95 -17.30 30.30
CA GLY A 185 -43.94 -16.24 30.23
C GLY A 185 -42.55 -16.75 29.81
N ILE A 186 -42.08 -17.87 30.37
CA ILE A 186 -40.81 -18.50 29.98
C ILE A 186 -40.87 -18.98 28.54
N LEU A 187 -41.99 -19.58 28.11
CA LEU A 187 -42.17 -20.00 26.72
C LEU A 187 -42.11 -18.82 25.75
N HIS A 188 -42.76 -17.70 26.08
CA HIS A 188 -42.71 -16.50 25.26
C HIS A 188 -41.26 -15.98 25.11
N ARG A 189 -40.48 -15.99 26.19
CA ARG A 189 -39.06 -15.59 26.15
C ARG A 189 -38.20 -16.54 25.32
N ARG A 190 -38.39 -17.87 25.45
CA ARG A 190 -37.73 -18.88 24.60
C ARG A 190 -38.05 -18.65 23.12
N THR A 191 -39.30 -18.36 22.77
CA THR A 191 -39.70 -18.09 21.38
C THR A 191 -39.11 -16.79 20.82
N ALA A 192 -39.03 -15.73 21.63
CA ALA A 192 -38.42 -14.47 21.22
C ALA A 192 -36.91 -14.62 20.96
N LEU A 193 -36.22 -15.34 21.84
CA LEU A 193 -34.80 -15.67 21.71
C LEU A 193 -34.54 -16.55 20.47
N LEU A 194 -35.40 -17.55 20.24
CA LEU A 194 -35.32 -18.41 19.05
C LEU A 194 -35.42 -17.60 17.76
N GLN A 195 -36.33 -16.61 17.71
CA GLN A 195 -36.47 -15.72 16.55
C GLN A 195 -35.20 -14.89 16.32
N GLN A 196 -34.58 -14.36 17.39
CA GLN A 196 -33.33 -13.61 17.28
C GLN A 196 -32.17 -14.51 16.81
N LEU A 197 -32.04 -15.73 17.34
CA LEU A 197 -31.01 -16.67 16.91
C LEU A 197 -31.18 -17.08 15.43
N LYS A 198 -32.41 -17.31 14.97
CA LYS A 198 -32.71 -17.59 13.55
C LYS A 198 -32.32 -16.45 12.60
N THR A 199 -32.40 -15.20 13.06
CA THR A 199 -31.94 -14.06 12.25
C THR A 199 -30.42 -13.94 12.17
N ALA A 200 -29.70 -14.45 13.18
CA ALA A 200 -28.25 -14.32 13.30
C ALA A 200 -27.46 -15.52 12.77
N ILE A 201 -28.06 -16.71 12.74
CA ILE A 201 -27.43 -17.97 12.31
C ILE A 201 -28.04 -18.39 10.97
N ARG A 202 -27.19 -18.65 9.97
CA ARG A 202 -27.61 -19.21 8.68
C ARG A 202 -27.27 -20.70 8.62
N PHE A 203 -28.27 -21.52 8.31
CA PHE A 203 -28.08 -22.95 8.07
C PHE A 203 -27.98 -23.21 6.57
N THR A 204 -26.92 -23.88 6.13
CA THR A 204 -26.73 -24.25 4.72
C THR A 204 -26.53 -25.76 4.60
N SER A 205 -27.31 -26.40 3.73
CA SER A 205 -27.16 -27.81 3.36
C SER A 205 -26.43 -28.01 2.04
N GLU A 206 -26.22 -26.91 1.30
CA GLU A 206 -25.50 -26.92 0.03
C GLU A 206 -24.00 -27.04 0.29
N ALA A 207 -23.34 -27.91 -0.47
CA ALA A 207 -21.89 -27.96 -0.49
C ALA A 207 -21.40 -26.59 -0.99
N PRO A 208 -20.44 -25.95 -0.28
CA PRO A 208 -19.93 -24.68 -0.71
C PRO A 208 -19.27 -24.85 -2.09
N ILE A 209 -19.49 -23.86 -2.96
CA ILE A 209 -19.30 -23.98 -4.41
C ILE A 209 -17.79 -24.00 -4.77
N GLY A 210 -16.87 -23.91 -3.78
CA GLY A 210 -15.43 -23.96 -4.01
C GLY A 210 -14.96 -22.88 -4.98
N ARG A 211 -15.63 -21.72 -5.02
CA ARG A 211 -15.41 -20.69 -6.06
C ARG A 211 -13.98 -20.15 -6.03
N LEU A 212 -13.44 -19.93 -4.83
CA LEU A 212 -12.05 -19.48 -4.64
C LEU A 212 -11.05 -20.58 -5.01
N ALA A 213 -11.29 -21.83 -4.59
CA ALA A 213 -10.45 -22.96 -4.96
C ALA A 213 -10.43 -23.20 -6.48
N ALA A 214 -11.59 -23.09 -7.15
CA ALA A 214 -11.71 -23.16 -8.60
C ALA A 214 -11.01 -21.99 -9.31
N ALA A 215 -11.06 -20.78 -8.74
CA ALA A 215 -10.30 -19.64 -9.25
C ALA A 215 -8.78 -19.86 -9.11
N LEU A 216 -8.30 -20.27 -7.92
CA LEU A 216 -6.89 -20.57 -7.67
C LEU A 216 -6.37 -21.70 -8.56
N ALA A 217 -7.16 -22.76 -8.77
CA ALA A 217 -6.80 -23.86 -9.67
C ALA A 217 -6.68 -23.42 -11.14
N ARG A 218 -7.51 -22.46 -11.59
CA ARG A 218 -7.41 -21.87 -12.94
C ARG A 218 -6.12 -21.05 -13.11
N VAL A 219 -5.68 -20.34 -12.06
CA VAL A 219 -4.42 -19.58 -12.05
C VAL A 219 -3.20 -20.50 -12.00
N ALA A 220 -3.22 -21.54 -11.15
CA ALA A 220 -2.13 -22.51 -11.08
C ALA A 220 -1.95 -23.29 -12.40
N ALA A 221 -3.02 -23.49 -13.16
CA ALA A 221 -2.96 -24.12 -14.49
C ALA A 221 -2.31 -23.20 -15.55
N SER A 222 -2.45 -21.88 -15.46
CA SER A 222 -1.76 -20.94 -16.37
C SER A 222 -0.25 -20.86 -16.12
N ASP A 223 0.22 -21.11 -14.89
CA ASP A 223 1.66 -21.08 -14.56
C ASP A 223 2.42 -22.34 -15.02
N SER A 224 1.71 -23.41 -15.40
CA SER A 224 2.32 -24.68 -15.81
C SER A 224 2.69 -24.78 -17.30
N GLY A 225 2.50 -23.70 -18.07
CA GLY A 225 2.77 -23.65 -19.51
C GLY A 225 3.93 -22.74 -19.87
N GLY A 226 5.18 -23.18 -19.65
CA GLY A 226 6.31 -22.52 -20.31
C GLY A 226 7.69 -22.71 -19.69
N VAL A 227 8.26 -23.92 -19.76
CA VAL A 227 9.72 -24.11 -19.93
C VAL A 227 9.94 -25.45 -20.64
N ASP A 228 10.41 -25.42 -21.89
CA ASP A 228 11.07 -26.60 -22.49
C ASP A 228 12.23 -26.14 -23.39
N GLY A 229 13.43 -26.64 -23.09
CA GLY A 229 14.69 -26.21 -23.72
C GLY A 229 15.90 -27.09 -23.39
N SER A 230 15.77 -28.39 -23.61
CA SER A 230 16.80 -29.39 -23.96
C SER A 230 18.15 -29.48 -23.22
N THR A 231 18.40 -30.64 -22.60
CA THR A 231 19.66 -31.40 -22.77
C THR A 231 19.38 -32.91 -22.76
N GLN A 232 19.81 -33.59 -23.82
CA GLN A 232 19.88 -35.06 -23.93
C GLN A 232 20.87 -35.64 -22.92
N ARG A 233 20.56 -36.81 -22.32
CA ARG A 233 21.27 -38.10 -22.53
C ARG A 233 20.94 -39.14 -21.44
N THR A 234 20.39 -40.27 -21.92
CA THR A 234 20.71 -41.68 -21.56
C THR A 234 20.85 -42.10 -20.08
N HIS A 235 19.95 -42.95 -19.58
CA HIS A 235 20.18 -44.39 -19.35
C HIS A 235 19.07 -45.04 -18.48
N SER A 236 18.44 -46.07 -19.07
CA SER A 236 17.93 -47.34 -18.49
C SER A 236 17.89 -47.57 -16.97
N ALA A 237 16.70 -47.92 -16.45
CA ALA A 237 16.37 -49.17 -15.73
C ALA A 237 14.95 -49.05 -15.15
N SER A 238 13.95 -49.76 -15.71
CA SER A 238 13.47 -51.07 -15.21
C SER A 238 12.97 -51.01 -13.76
N ILE A 239 11.64 -51.05 -13.57
CA ILE A 239 10.96 -52.00 -12.68
C ILE A 239 9.49 -52.13 -13.14
N VAL A 240 9.11 -53.37 -13.35
CA VAL A 240 7.84 -53.91 -13.88
C VAL A 240 6.73 -53.86 -12.80
N PRO A 241 5.45 -53.79 -13.19
CA PRO A 241 4.47 -54.70 -12.59
C PRO A 241 3.77 -55.57 -13.65
N PRO A 242 3.37 -56.81 -13.30
CA PRO A 242 3.01 -57.84 -14.26
C PRO A 242 1.59 -57.68 -14.78
N GLN A 243 1.43 -58.11 -16.03
CA GLN A 243 0.16 -58.21 -16.75
C GLN A 243 -0.59 -59.49 -16.39
N SER A 244 -1.92 -59.41 -16.38
CA SER A 244 -2.84 -60.49 -16.74
C SER A 244 -4.03 -59.80 -17.41
N GLY A 245 -4.39 -59.99 -18.68
CA GLY A 245 -4.29 -61.16 -19.53
C GLY A 245 -5.72 -61.51 -19.96
N GLY A 246 -6.16 -61.04 -21.12
CA GLY A 246 -7.44 -61.40 -21.73
C GLY A 246 -7.64 -60.73 -23.11
N PRO A 247 -8.13 -61.45 -24.14
CA PRO A 247 -7.73 -61.22 -25.54
C PRO A 247 -8.78 -60.48 -26.40
N THR A 248 -8.25 -59.67 -27.33
CA THR A 248 -8.59 -59.51 -28.77
C THR A 248 -10.07 -59.65 -29.20
N LEU A 249 -10.62 -58.72 -30.00
CA LEU A 249 -10.51 -58.75 -31.47
C LEU A 249 -11.08 -57.47 -32.15
N LEU A 250 -10.32 -56.96 -33.15
CA LEU A 250 -10.74 -56.35 -34.45
C LEU A 250 -11.43 -54.96 -34.40
N ALA A 251 -11.15 -53.96 -35.24
CA ALA A 251 -10.33 -53.83 -36.43
C ALA A 251 -10.04 -52.34 -36.73
N GLU A 252 -8.84 -52.09 -37.28
CA GLU A 252 -8.48 -51.19 -38.39
C GLU A 252 -9.23 -49.85 -38.62
N SER A 253 -8.46 -48.78 -38.38
CA SER A 253 -8.20 -47.62 -39.25
C SER A 253 -9.32 -47.00 -40.09
N SER A 254 -9.57 -45.70 -39.86
CA SER A 254 -9.58 -44.71 -40.94
C SER A 254 -9.22 -43.31 -40.42
N ASN A 255 -8.24 -42.69 -41.07
CA ASN A 255 -7.90 -41.27 -40.94
C ASN A 255 -9.08 -40.41 -41.45
N ALA A 256 -9.45 -39.38 -40.70
CA ALA A 256 -10.17 -38.24 -41.25
C ALA A 256 -9.69 -36.95 -40.55
N VAL A 257 -9.21 -36.03 -41.39
CA VAL A 257 -8.71 -34.70 -41.08
C VAL A 257 -9.84 -33.78 -40.61
N ALA A 258 -9.50 -32.93 -39.62
CA ALA A 258 -10.14 -31.68 -39.20
C ALA A 258 -11.61 -31.71 -38.73
N ILE A 259 -11.84 -31.18 -37.53
CA ILE A 259 -12.74 -30.03 -37.30
C ILE A 259 -12.50 -29.53 -35.86
N SER A 260 -12.11 -28.26 -35.78
CA SER A 260 -12.19 -27.41 -34.60
C SER A 260 -13.52 -27.62 -33.88
N ARG A 261 -13.46 -28.12 -32.65
CA ARG A 261 -14.55 -27.98 -31.68
C ARG A 261 -14.03 -27.16 -30.53
N LYS A 262 -14.49 -25.89 -30.51
CA LYS A 262 -14.75 -25.10 -29.29
C LYS A 262 -14.98 -26.07 -28.13
N ARG A 263 -14.03 -26.18 -27.21
CA ARG A 263 -14.30 -26.85 -25.95
C ARG A 263 -15.08 -25.87 -25.10
N ASP A 264 -16.31 -26.26 -24.85
CA ASP A 264 -17.33 -25.56 -24.09
C ASP A 264 -16.76 -24.87 -22.86
N ARG A 265 -17.02 -23.56 -22.77
CA ARG A 265 -17.12 -22.87 -21.49
C ARG A 265 -18.15 -23.66 -20.67
N GLY A 266 -17.69 -24.40 -19.66
CA GLY A 266 -18.59 -24.96 -18.64
C GLY A 266 -19.50 -23.85 -18.13
N GLN A 267 -20.78 -24.18 -17.94
CA GLN A 267 -21.84 -23.24 -17.56
C GLN A 267 -21.35 -22.25 -16.50
N ALA A 268 -21.20 -20.98 -16.89
CA ALA A 268 -20.89 -19.90 -15.97
C ALA A 268 -22.05 -19.80 -14.98
N LEU A 269 -21.76 -19.99 -13.70
CA LEU A 269 -22.74 -19.74 -12.65
C LEU A 269 -23.11 -18.25 -12.66
N PRO A 270 -24.35 -17.88 -12.28
CA PRO A 270 -24.71 -16.47 -12.13
C PRO A 270 -23.70 -15.77 -11.19
N ASP A 271 -23.20 -14.60 -11.59
CA ASP A 271 -22.16 -13.75 -10.97
C ASP A 271 -20.68 -14.03 -11.32
N ASP A 272 -20.32 -15.13 -12.00
CA ASP A 272 -18.90 -15.39 -12.37
C ASP A 272 -18.36 -14.40 -13.43
N ALA A 273 -19.25 -13.81 -14.24
CA ALA A 273 -18.89 -12.80 -15.23
C ALA A 273 -18.38 -11.48 -14.60
N ALA A 274 -18.68 -11.21 -13.33
CA ALA A 274 -18.07 -10.08 -12.65
C ALA A 274 -16.57 -10.33 -12.42
N TRP A 275 -16.23 -11.46 -11.81
CA TRP A 275 -14.88 -11.73 -11.30
C TRP A 275 -13.79 -11.82 -12.38
N ALA A 276 -14.16 -12.22 -13.60
CA ALA A 276 -13.20 -12.30 -14.70
C ALA A 276 -12.73 -10.91 -15.20
N ASP A 277 -13.53 -9.86 -15.00
CA ASP A 277 -13.32 -8.50 -15.52
C ASP A 277 -13.33 -7.40 -14.42
N THR A 278 -13.51 -7.73 -13.14
CA THR A 278 -13.57 -6.75 -12.05
C THR A 278 -12.25 -6.62 -11.30
N PHE A 279 -11.71 -5.41 -11.33
CA PHE A 279 -10.51 -5.01 -10.60
C PHE A 279 -10.73 -5.04 -9.08
N LEU A 280 -9.79 -5.65 -8.35
CA LEU A 280 -9.55 -5.32 -6.95
C LEU A 280 -8.96 -3.90 -6.92
N GLN A 281 -9.82 -2.88 -6.80
CA GLN A 281 -9.34 -1.56 -6.42
C GLN A 281 -8.91 -1.68 -4.96
N TYR A 282 -7.61 -1.87 -4.74
CA TYR A 282 -7.00 -1.71 -3.43
C TYR A 282 -6.97 -0.20 -3.18
N PRO A 283 -7.83 0.39 -2.34
CA PRO A 283 -7.78 1.82 -2.18
C PRO A 283 -6.59 2.12 -1.29
N LEU A 284 -5.47 2.56 -1.91
CA LEU A 284 -4.61 3.52 -1.24
C LEU A 284 -5.51 4.69 -0.91
N THR A 285 -5.84 4.83 0.37
CA THR A 285 -6.69 5.92 0.82
C THR A 285 -5.82 7.13 1.10
N ALA A 286 -6.29 8.32 0.72
CA ALA A 286 -5.64 9.52 1.21
C ALA A 286 -5.79 9.54 2.75
N PRO A 287 -4.74 9.94 3.49
CA PRO A 287 -4.84 10.07 4.93
C PRO A 287 -6.01 11.01 5.26
N LYS A 288 -6.91 10.61 6.15
CA LYS A 288 -8.11 11.38 6.53
C LYS A 288 -7.95 12.16 7.83
N GLU A 289 -6.95 11.81 8.63
CA GLU A 289 -6.71 12.38 9.96
C GLU A 289 -5.24 12.73 10.14
N ILE A 290 -4.97 13.78 10.93
CA ILE A 290 -3.63 14.17 11.32
C ILE A 290 -3.22 13.34 12.52
N ARG A 291 -2.28 12.42 12.33
CA ARG A 291 -1.76 11.56 13.41
C ARG A 291 -1.02 12.35 14.49
N ARG A 292 -0.20 13.32 14.09
CA ARG A 292 0.64 14.11 15.01
C ARG A 292 1.06 15.44 14.37
N ARG A 293 1.25 16.46 15.21
CA ARG A 293 1.83 17.75 14.83
C ARG A 293 3.16 17.98 15.56
N LEU A 294 4.22 18.26 14.81
CA LEU A 294 5.53 18.61 15.37
C LEU A 294 5.65 20.14 15.51
N PRO A 295 6.14 20.67 16.65
CA PRO A 295 6.11 22.10 16.94
C PRO A 295 7.29 22.85 16.31
N TYR A 296 7.22 23.12 15.01
CA TYR A 296 8.18 23.98 14.29
C TYR A 296 7.51 25.31 13.92
N ALA A 297 8.02 26.44 14.43
CA ALA A 297 7.47 27.76 14.18
C ALA A 297 8.53 28.88 14.24
N GLY A 298 8.23 30.03 13.61
CA GLY A 298 9.07 31.23 13.64
C GLY A 298 10.45 30.99 13.02
N THR A 299 11.51 31.27 13.77
CA THR A 299 12.90 31.06 13.31
C THR A 299 13.24 29.59 13.06
N ARG A 300 12.48 28.66 13.65
CA ARG A 300 12.61 27.21 13.46
C ARG A 300 11.65 26.64 12.40
N ALA A 301 11.12 27.48 11.52
CA ALA A 301 10.27 27.02 10.42
C ALA A 301 10.99 25.96 9.56
N VAL A 302 10.27 24.92 9.17
CA VAL A 302 10.82 23.83 8.33
C VAL A 302 10.90 24.31 6.89
N CYS A 303 12.06 24.19 6.27
CA CYS A 303 12.30 24.58 4.88
C CYS A 303 12.30 23.39 3.93
N CYS A 304 12.88 22.26 4.34
CA CYS A 304 12.88 21.01 3.59
C CYS A 304 12.97 19.82 4.54
N CYS A 305 12.50 18.66 4.11
CA CYS A 305 12.68 17.42 4.84
C CYS A 305 13.01 16.25 3.90
N THR A 306 13.69 15.24 4.41
CA THR A 306 13.97 14.00 3.68
C THR A 306 13.73 12.78 4.57
N PRO A 307 13.00 11.77 4.09
CA PRO A 307 12.57 10.63 4.90
C PRO A 307 13.66 9.57 4.98
N LEU A 308 14.10 9.18 6.18
CA LEU A 308 15.16 8.20 6.44
C LEU A 308 14.54 6.90 6.98
N SER A 309 14.46 5.88 6.13
CA SER A 309 14.00 4.56 6.56
C SER A 309 15.20 3.72 6.99
N SER A 310 15.36 3.51 8.29
CA SER A 310 16.29 2.53 8.82
C SER A 310 15.52 1.24 9.14
N ALA A 311 16.19 0.08 9.08
CA ALA A 311 15.56 -1.24 9.22
C ALA A 311 14.66 -1.42 10.46
N ASN A 312 14.87 -0.62 11.52
CA ASN A 312 14.09 -0.68 12.76
C ASN A 312 13.28 0.59 13.08
N GLU A 313 13.58 1.74 12.48
CA GLU A 313 12.95 3.03 12.82
C GLU A 313 12.77 3.94 11.60
N GLU A 314 11.63 4.61 11.54
CA GLU A 314 11.36 5.65 10.55
C GLU A 314 11.78 7.01 11.10
N LEU A 315 12.86 7.53 10.52
CA LEU A 315 13.45 8.81 10.86
C LEU A 315 13.08 9.84 9.80
N LEU A 316 12.96 11.10 10.21
CA LEU A 316 12.78 12.24 9.32
C LEU A 316 13.91 13.23 9.59
N VAL A 317 14.63 13.60 8.53
CA VAL A 317 15.62 14.67 8.61
C VAL A 317 14.93 15.99 8.26
N VAL A 318 14.94 16.93 9.19
CA VAL A 318 14.22 18.21 9.10
C VAL A 318 15.24 19.33 9.02
N GLY A 319 15.23 20.10 7.93
CA GLY A 319 16.05 21.29 7.74
C GLY A 319 15.26 22.55 8.08
N CYS A 320 15.77 23.35 9.01
CA CYS A 320 15.12 24.55 9.50
C CYS A 320 15.71 25.85 8.92
N ALA A 321 14.91 26.91 8.97
CA ALA A 321 15.26 28.25 8.51
C ALA A 321 16.40 28.91 9.33
N ASP A 322 16.64 28.45 10.56
CA ASP A 322 17.75 28.89 11.44
C ASP A 322 19.08 28.18 11.13
N GLY A 323 19.11 27.29 10.14
CA GLY A 323 20.32 26.56 9.75
C GLY A 323 20.56 25.29 10.56
N VAL A 324 19.62 24.92 11.44
CA VAL A 324 19.66 23.68 12.20
C VAL A 324 19.02 22.55 11.38
N VAL A 325 19.64 21.38 11.42
CA VAL A 325 19.10 20.14 10.86
C VAL A 325 18.91 19.16 12.01
N GLU A 326 17.68 18.72 12.21
CA GLU A 326 17.28 17.80 13.28
C GLU A 326 16.88 16.45 12.68
N PHE A 327 17.18 15.36 13.39
CA PHE A 327 16.71 14.02 13.07
C PHE A 327 15.56 13.70 14.02
N VAL A 328 14.39 13.34 13.51
CA VAL A 328 13.17 13.15 14.32
C VAL A 328 12.60 11.77 14.04
N SER A 329 12.32 10.99 15.08
CA SER A 329 11.57 9.74 14.88
C SER A 329 10.11 10.04 14.61
N LEU A 330 9.55 9.44 13.57
CA LEU A 330 8.13 9.61 13.25
C LEU A 330 7.22 8.88 14.25
N THR A 331 7.71 7.81 14.88
CA THR A 331 6.95 7.03 15.86
C THR A 331 6.86 7.75 17.21
N THR A 332 7.96 8.32 17.71
CA THR A 332 8.00 9.03 19.02
C THR A 332 7.77 10.54 18.90
N GLY A 333 8.17 11.14 17.78
CA GLY A 333 8.15 12.60 17.58
C GLY A 333 9.31 13.31 18.28
N GLU A 334 10.26 12.56 18.82
CA GLU A 334 11.41 13.09 19.56
C GLU A 334 12.62 13.27 18.63
N SER A 335 13.43 14.30 18.89
CA SER A 335 14.69 14.51 18.20
C SER A 335 15.73 13.48 18.65
N ILE A 336 16.33 12.77 17.71
CA ILE A 336 17.35 11.76 17.93
C ILE A 336 18.73 12.34 17.60
N GLY A 337 19.70 12.08 18.47
CA GLY A 337 21.08 12.47 18.26
C GLY A 337 21.32 13.98 18.36
N ASN A 338 22.50 14.41 17.90
CA ASN A 338 22.89 15.82 17.95
C ASN A 338 22.45 16.53 16.65
N PRO A 339 21.80 17.71 16.75
CA PRO A 339 21.42 18.46 15.57
C PRO A 339 22.65 19.03 14.87
N LEU A 340 22.62 19.05 13.53
CA LEU A 340 23.67 19.66 12.72
C LEU A 340 23.38 21.16 12.65
N ARG A 341 24.40 22.00 12.88
CA ARG A 341 24.20 23.45 12.97
C ARG A 341 25.01 24.22 11.93
N HIS A 342 24.40 25.28 11.42
CA HIS A 342 25.04 26.28 10.59
C HIS A 342 24.44 27.68 10.84
N SER A 343 25.09 28.70 10.28
CA SER A 343 24.70 30.11 10.37
C SER A 343 23.60 30.47 9.37
N GLY A 344 23.68 29.95 8.15
CA GLY A 344 22.67 30.16 7.11
C GLY A 344 21.53 29.14 7.20
N GLY A 345 20.31 29.58 6.86
CA GLY A 345 19.13 28.71 6.79
C GLY A 345 19.27 27.57 5.77
N VAL A 346 18.70 26.42 6.07
CA VAL A 346 18.73 25.25 5.18
C VAL A 346 17.77 25.47 4.01
N MET A 347 18.25 25.29 2.78
CA MET A 347 17.45 25.48 1.56
C MET A 347 17.10 24.14 0.89
N CYS A 348 18.06 23.23 0.80
CA CYS A 348 17.85 21.91 0.20
C CYS A 348 18.69 20.85 0.89
N MET A 349 18.23 19.61 0.80
CA MET A 349 18.90 18.43 1.33
C MET A 349 18.70 17.27 0.37
N MET A 350 19.74 16.46 0.19
CA MET A 350 19.67 15.24 -0.61
C MET A 350 20.40 14.12 0.10
N ARG A 351 19.85 12.91 0.01
CA ARG A 351 20.51 11.70 0.48
C ARG A 351 21.15 10.95 -0.68
N ASP A 352 22.25 10.29 -0.40
CA ASP A 352 22.84 9.31 -1.32
C ASP A 352 22.16 7.96 -1.07
N THR A 353 21.26 7.55 -1.97
CA THR A 353 20.53 6.28 -1.84
C THR A 353 21.35 5.14 -2.44
N THR A 354 21.74 4.16 -1.62
CA THR A 354 22.39 2.95 -2.11
C THR A 354 21.33 1.91 -2.51
N ASP A 355 21.07 1.73 -3.80
CA ASP A 355 20.20 0.67 -4.33
C ASP A 355 20.83 -0.75 -4.27
N GLY A 356 21.74 -1.00 -3.32
CA GLY A 356 22.42 -2.27 -3.16
C GLY A 356 22.32 -2.76 -1.72
N ALA A 357 21.93 -4.03 -1.55
CA ALA A 357 21.71 -4.75 -0.30
C ALA A 357 22.93 -4.89 0.66
N GLY A 358 23.91 -4.01 0.58
CA GLY A 358 25.06 -3.95 1.49
C GLY A 358 24.89 -2.86 2.57
N PRO A 359 25.51 -3.02 3.75
CA PRO A 359 25.51 -2.00 4.79
C PRO A 359 26.50 -0.87 4.41
N ALA A 360 26.07 0.04 3.54
CA ALA A 360 26.77 1.28 3.28
C ALA A 360 26.24 2.39 4.20
N PRO A 361 27.09 3.29 4.71
CA PRO A 361 26.64 4.43 5.49
C PRO A 361 25.81 5.38 4.62
N ASP A 362 24.72 5.89 5.19
CA ASP A 362 23.89 6.90 4.53
C ASP A 362 24.59 8.26 4.56
N TRP A 363 24.54 8.94 3.42
CA TRP A 363 25.12 10.27 3.28
C TRP A 363 24.05 11.33 3.14
N LEU A 364 24.35 12.52 3.66
CA LEU A 364 23.49 13.68 3.57
C LEU A 364 24.29 14.88 3.08
N ALA A 365 23.88 15.44 1.94
CA ALA A 365 24.39 16.73 1.47
C ALA A 365 23.34 17.82 1.69
N ILE A 366 23.80 18.96 2.21
CA ILE A 366 22.94 20.06 2.65
C ILE A 366 23.42 21.35 1.99
N GLY A 367 22.50 22.05 1.33
CA GLY A 367 22.71 23.37 0.74
C GLY A 367 22.07 24.46 1.60
N TYR A 368 22.81 25.53 1.84
CA TYR A 368 22.40 26.63 2.72
C TYR A 368 22.17 27.94 1.97
N ARG A 369 21.46 28.86 2.63
CA ARG A 369 21.10 30.18 2.11
C ARG A 369 22.31 31.10 1.87
N ASP A 370 23.40 30.91 2.61
CA ASP A 370 24.66 31.66 2.49
C ASP A 370 25.63 31.06 1.44
N GLY A 371 25.16 30.11 0.63
CA GLY A 371 25.96 29.51 -0.44
C GLY A 371 26.90 28.39 0.01
N TRP A 372 26.84 28.01 1.29
CA TRP A 372 27.61 26.88 1.81
C TRP A 372 26.98 25.56 1.40
N VAL A 373 27.84 24.55 1.22
CA VAL A 373 27.42 23.17 1.03
C VAL A 373 28.17 22.32 2.03
N LYS A 374 27.47 21.45 2.75
CA LYS A 374 28.10 20.54 3.72
C LYS A 374 27.63 19.11 3.50
N VAL A 375 28.55 18.18 3.72
CA VAL A 375 28.31 16.75 3.60
C VAL A 375 28.50 16.12 4.96
N TYR A 376 27.51 15.35 5.38
CA TYR A 376 27.44 14.71 6.67
C TYR A 376 27.29 13.21 6.50
N ASN A 377 27.86 12.48 7.45
CA ASN A 377 27.61 11.06 7.62
C ASN A 377 26.40 10.91 8.57
N VAL A 378 25.37 10.18 8.14
CA VAL A 378 24.11 10.05 8.88
C VAL A 378 24.29 9.18 10.12
N ASP A 379 25.06 8.09 10.05
CA ASP A 379 25.26 7.13 11.14
C ASP A 379 26.00 7.74 12.35
N SER A 380 26.98 8.60 12.06
CA SER A 380 27.86 9.22 13.06
C SER A 380 27.45 10.66 13.42
N HIS A 381 26.52 11.26 12.68
CA HIS A 381 26.14 12.68 12.78
C HIS A 381 27.33 13.65 12.69
N LYS A 382 28.42 13.25 12.01
CA LYS A 382 29.63 14.07 11.87
C LYS A 382 29.70 14.74 10.52
N LEU A 383 30.23 15.96 10.52
CA LEU A 383 30.59 16.70 9.31
C LEU A 383 31.78 16.01 8.65
N VAL A 384 31.62 15.61 7.39
CA VAL A 384 32.67 14.98 6.57
C VAL A 384 33.37 16.02 5.71
N ARG A 385 32.61 16.89 5.04
CA ARG A 385 33.14 18.00 4.21
C ARG A 385 32.33 19.28 4.35
N ARG A 386 33.02 20.42 4.24
CA ARG A 386 32.42 21.71 3.91
C ARG A 386 32.91 22.13 2.52
N PHE A 387 32.09 22.90 1.83
CA PHE A 387 32.49 23.76 0.72
C PHE A 387 32.10 25.17 1.12
N GLU A 388 33.11 25.96 1.47
CA GLU A 388 32.93 27.33 1.95
C GLU A 388 32.58 28.25 0.78
N MET A 389 31.44 28.96 0.90
CA MET A 389 30.95 29.89 -0.12
C MET A 389 31.01 29.29 -1.53
N ALA A 390 30.54 28.04 -1.67
CA ALA A 390 30.50 27.35 -2.95
C ALA A 390 29.73 28.18 -3.98
N HIS A 391 28.67 28.88 -3.56
CA HIS A 391 27.90 29.83 -4.37
C HIS A 391 27.88 31.22 -3.74
N THR A 392 27.61 32.25 -4.53
CA THR A 392 27.46 33.63 -4.02
C THR A 392 26.08 33.88 -3.42
N MET A 393 25.10 33.05 -3.78
CA MET A 393 23.71 33.09 -3.31
C MET A 393 23.31 31.71 -2.75
N GLY A 394 22.08 31.61 -2.24
CA GLY A 394 21.55 30.37 -1.66
C GLY A 394 21.55 29.18 -2.63
N VAL A 395 21.90 28.01 -2.11
CA VAL A 395 21.92 26.74 -2.86
C VAL A 395 20.51 26.16 -2.89
N THR A 396 19.93 25.99 -4.09
CA THR A 396 18.54 25.57 -4.29
C THR A 396 18.39 24.07 -4.49
N ALA A 397 19.41 23.43 -5.08
CA ALA A 397 19.40 22.01 -5.37
C ALA A 397 20.79 21.40 -5.19
N VAL A 398 20.83 20.18 -4.67
CA VAL A 398 22.06 19.41 -4.42
C VAL A 398 21.78 17.97 -4.84
N VAL A 399 22.67 17.37 -5.63
CA VAL A 399 22.52 16.00 -6.14
C VAL A 399 23.86 15.27 -6.05
N PHE A 400 23.86 14.03 -5.60
CA PHE A 400 25.02 13.14 -5.66
C PHE A 400 25.16 12.57 -7.08
N SER A 401 26.39 12.51 -7.59
CA SER A 401 26.69 11.98 -8.94
C SER A 401 28.12 11.43 -9.02
N GLY A 402 28.45 10.71 -10.09
CA GLY A 402 29.79 10.13 -10.27
C GLY A 402 29.90 8.67 -9.83
N PRO A 403 31.09 8.07 -9.97
CA PRO A 403 31.29 6.68 -9.56
C PRO A 403 31.25 6.56 -8.04
N ARG A 404 30.73 5.44 -7.55
CA ARG A 404 30.76 5.12 -6.11
C ARG A 404 32.18 4.76 -5.71
N ASN A 405 32.69 5.42 -4.67
CA ASN A 405 34.03 5.21 -4.16
C ASN A 405 34.03 4.01 -3.20
N THR A 406 34.54 2.87 -3.67
CA THR A 406 34.65 1.64 -2.87
C THR A 406 35.90 1.61 -1.97
N VAL A 407 36.96 2.34 -2.36
CA VAL A 407 38.30 2.18 -1.76
C VAL A 407 38.60 3.17 -0.63
N SER A 408 38.08 4.41 -0.71
CA SER A 408 38.55 5.50 0.15
C SER A 408 37.52 6.09 1.11
N LEU A 409 36.23 6.13 0.77
CA LEU A 409 35.18 6.79 1.58
C LEU A 409 33.83 6.04 1.49
N SER A 410 33.81 4.80 1.98
CA SER A 410 32.61 4.04 2.37
C SER A 410 31.38 4.19 1.45
N GLY A 411 31.55 4.03 0.13
CA GLY A 411 30.45 3.93 -0.83
C GLY A 411 29.85 5.25 -1.33
N HIS A 412 30.43 6.41 -0.95
CA HIS A 412 30.11 7.76 -1.48
C HIS A 412 30.05 7.79 -3.01
N HIS A 413 29.06 8.46 -3.61
CA HIS A 413 29.26 9.08 -4.94
C HIS A 413 30.41 10.09 -4.90
N SER A 414 31.27 10.10 -5.91
CA SER A 414 32.50 10.90 -5.90
C SER A 414 32.27 12.42 -6.04
N PHE A 415 31.16 12.81 -6.68
CA PHE A 415 30.84 14.20 -6.98
C PHE A 415 29.50 14.63 -6.37
N ILE A 416 29.38 15.94 -6.13
CA ILE A 416 28.13 16.61 -5.80
C ILE A 416 27.92 17.70 -6.83
N VAL A 417 26.73 17.73 -7.44
CA VAL A 417 26.31 18.79 -8.36
C VAL A 417 25.34 19.71 -7.63
N THR A 418 25.61 21.01 -7.68
CA THR A 418 24.83 22.02 -6.95
C THR A 418 24.30 23.09 -7.89
N GLY A 419 23.04 23.47 -7.66
CA GLY A 419 22.36 24.58 -8.35
C GLY A 419 22.02 25.68 -7.34
N SER A 420 22.05 26.93 -7.79
CA SER A 420 21.86 28.09 -6.91
C SER A 420 21.08 29.22 -7.59
N PHE A 421 20.60 30.14 -6.74
CA PHE A 421 20.11 31.45 -7.15
C PHE A 421 21.19 32.37 -7.76
N ASP A 422 22.47 31.99 -7.78
CA ASP A 422 23.48 32.71 -8.58
C ASP A 422 23.41 32.37 -10.08
N GLY A 423 22.54 31.43 -10.47
CA GLY A 423 22.38 30.97 -11.86
C GLY A 423 23.48 30.02 -12.32
N ALA A 424 24.41 29.65 -11.43
CA ALA A 424 25.48 28.72 -11.74
C ALA A 424 25.13 27.30 -11.30
N ILE A 425 25.62 26.33 -12.08
CA ILE A 425 25.71 24.92 -11.69
C ILE A 425 27.18 24.62 -11.40
N LYS A 426 27.46 24.03 -10.24
CA LYS A 426 28.84 23.69 -9.83
C LYS A 426 28.98 22.20 -9.57
N VAL A 427 30.15 21.66 -9.90
CA VAL A 427 30.54 20.28 -9.60
C VAL A 427 31.62 20.32 -8.53
N LEU A 428 31.32 19.68 -7.41
CA LEU A 428 32.13 19.62 -6.21
C LEU A 428 32.66 18.20 -6.04
N GLU A 429 33.93 18.04 -5.72
CA GLU A 429 34.51 16.74 -5.41
C GLU A 429 34.64 16.55 -3.91
N ILE A 430 34.04 15.47 -3.41
CA ILE A 430 34.00 15.20 -1.97
C ILE A 430 35.40 14.86 -1.45
N ALA A 431 36.18 14.08 -2.22
CA ALA A 431 37.51 13.65 -1.81
C ALA A 431 38.52 14.80 -1.66
N THR A 432 38.49 15.77 -2.58
CA THR A 432 39.40 16.94 -2.57
C THR A 432 38.83 18.12 -1.80
N GLY A 433 37.49 18.21 -1.66
CA GLY A 433 36.82 19.38 -1.07
C GLY A 433 36.89 20.62 -1.96
N ALA A 434 37.24 20.46 -3.24
CA ALA A 434 37.37 21.55 -4.18
C ALA A 434 36.16 21.65 -5.12
N VAL A 435 35.89 22.88 -5.58
CA VAL A 435 35.00 23.12 -6.72
C VAL A 435 35.77 22.78 -7.98
N ILE A 436 35.43 21.70 -8.68
CA ILE A 436 36.14 21.31 -9.91
C ILE A 436 35.67 22.15 -11.08
N ARG A 437 34.34 22.26 -11.25
CA ARG A 437 33.73 22.96 -12.39
C ARG A 437 32.65 23.92 -11.96
N THR A 438 32.59 25.05 -12.66
CA THR A 438 31.53 26.05 -12.54
C THR A 438 31.01 26.34 -13.93
N VAL A 439 29.70 26.19 -14.13
CA VAL A 439 28.98 26.62 -15.33
C VAL A 439 28.10 27.79 -14.93
N ALA A 440 28.50 29.00 -15.29
CA ALA A 440 27.71 30.20 -15.10
C ALA A 440 26.61 30.31 -16.18
N ASN A 441 25.52 31.01 -15.86
CA ASN A 441 24.40 31.26 -16.79
C ASN A 441 23.84 29.94 -17.38
N SER A 442 23.60 28.98 -16.50
CA SER A 442 23.02 27.68 -16.85
C SER A 442 21.62 27.78 -17.47
N HIS A 443 20.92 28.87 -17.23
CA HIS A 443 19.63 29.24 -17.83
C HIS A 443 19.67 30.71 -18.25
N ALA A 444 18.73 31.16 -19.10
CA ALA A 444 18.69 32.53 -19.59
C ALA A 444 18.30 33.53 -18.48
N SER A 445 17.48 33.07 -17.53
CA SER A 445 17.23 33.78 -16.27
C SER A 445 18.27 33.34 -15.23
N ALA A 446 18.74 34.27 -14.41
CA ALA A 446 19.42 33.91 -13.17
C ALA A 446 18.40 33.13 -12.31
N PHE A 447 18.75 31.90 -11.90
CA PHE A 447 18.12 31.00 -10.90
C PHE A 447 17.90 29.58 -11.45
N VAL A 448 18.59 28.62 -10.83
CA VAL A 448 18.33 27.17 -10.98
C VAL A 448 17.34 26.77 -9.88
N HIS A 449 16.24 26.10 -10.23
CA HIS A 449 15.22 25.67 -9.26
C HIS A 449 15.48 24.27 -8.73
N ALA A 450 15.69 23.30 -9.62
CA ALA A 450 15.89 21.89 -9.26
C ALA A 450 16.95 21.23 -10.16
N LEU A 451 17.54 20.16 -9.64
CA LEU A 451 18.45 19.28 -10.35
C LEU A 451 17.93 17.85 -10.21
N LEU A 452 18.05 17.07 -11.28
CA LEU A 452 17.63 15.68 -11.35
C LEU A 452 18.74 14.83 -11.97
N PRO A 453 19.32 13.86 -11.26
CA PRO A 453 20.18 12.86 -11.89
C PRO A 453 19.34 11.93 -12.78
N LEU A 454 19.87 11.57 -13.94
CA LEU A 454 19.25 10.59 -14.84
C LEU A 454 20.00 9.27 -14.70
N GLU A 455 19.26 8.18 -14.52
CA GLU A 455 19.85 6.85 -14.48
C GLU A 455 20.12 6.39 -15.92
N ALA A 456 21.35 6.00 -16.18
CA ALA A 456 21.69 5.28 -17.40
C ALA A 456 21.57 3.79 -17.09
N PRO A 457 20.64 3.04 -17.70
CA PRO A 457 20.56 1.60 -17.48
C PRO A 457 21.88 0.97 -17.92
N ASP A 458 22.39 0.07 -17.08
CA ASP A 458 23.71 -0.60 -17.11
C ASP A 458 24.21 -0.97 -18.53
N THR A 459 24.70 0.03 -19.25
CA THR A 459 25.43 -0.16 -20.50
C THR A 459 26.90 0.01 -20.16
N VAL A 460 27.57 -1.14 -20.11
CA VAL A 460 28.98 -1.39 -19.80
C VAL A 460 29.99 -0.51 -20.59
N VAL A 461 29.56 0.32 -21.53
CA VAL A 461 30.43 1.23 -22.30
C VAL A 461 31.01 2.36 -21.42
N ASP A 462 30.19 2.99 -20.58
CA ASP A 462 30.35 4.42 -20.31
C ASP A 462 30.48 4.79 -18.81
N ALA A 463 31.21 3.98 -18.03
CA ALA A 463 31.31 4.03 -16.55
C ALA A 463 31.77 5.37 -15.92
N LEU A 464 32.10 6.39 -16.71
CA LEU A 464 32.53 7.72 -16.27
C LEU A 464 31.66 8.87 -16.83
N ARG A 465 30.54 8.55 -17.49
CA ARG A 465 29.59 9.54 -18.01
C ARG A 465 28.27 9.49 -17.25
N TYR A 466 27.82 10.65 -16.79
CA TYR A 466 26.60 10.81 -16.00
C TYR A 466 25.74 11.92 -16.60
N PHE A 467 24.42 11.75 -16.58
CA PHE A 467 23.50 12.73 -17.13
C PHE A 467 22.65 13.37 -16.04
N LEU A 468 22.40 14.68 -16.17
CA LEU A 468 21.60 15.46 -15.22
C LEU A 468 20.65 16.38 -15.98
N CYS A 469 19.48 16.64 -15.42
CA CYS A 469 18.52 17.64 -15.88
C CYS A 469 18.44 18.79 -14.87
N SER A 470 18.45 20.03 -15.34
CA SER A 470 18.24 21.22 -14.50
C SER A 470 17.02 22.01 -14.96
N SER A 471 16.29 22.59 -14.00
CA SER A 471 15.20 23.51 -14.26
C SER A 471 15.56 24.95 -13.96
N GLY A 472 15.15 25.86 -14.86
CA GLY A 472 15.37 27.29 -14.73
C GLY A 472 14.09 28.06 -14.42
N ASN A 473 14.25 29.26 -13.86
CA ASN A 473 13.13 30.19 -13.65
C ASN A 473 12.55 30.78 -14.95
N ASP A 474 13.27 30.64 -16.06
CA ASP A 474 12.84 31.02 -17.40
C ASP A 474 11.86 30.03 -18.05
N GLY A 475 11.44 28.98 -17.34
CA GLY A 475 10.55 27.96 -17.89
C GLY A 475 11.27 26.95 -18.78
N THR A 476 12.61 26.85 -18.67
CA THR A 476 13.42 25.94 -19.48
C THR A 476 13.98 24.77 -18.69
N LEU A 477 14.19 23.65 -19.38
CA LEU A 477 14.95 22.50 -18.92
C LEU A 477 16.26 22.40 -19.70
N SER A 478 17.38 22.21 -19.00
CA SER A 478 18.68 21.98 -19.63
C SER A 478 19.20 20.58 -19.25
N LEU A 479 19.75 19.87 -20.23
CA LEU A 479 20.37 18.57 -20.03
C LEU A 479 21.88 18.68 -20.05
N TRP A 480 22.52 18.01 -19.10
CA TRP A 480 23.96 18.08 -18.84
C TRP A 480 24.58 16.69 -18.88
N ARG A 481 25.80 16.60 -19.43
CA ARG A 481 26.66 15.42 -19.46
C ARG A 481 27.89 15.73 -18.62
N LEU A 482 28.04 14.99 -17.52
CA LEU A 482 29.18 15.04 -16.61
C LEU A 482 30.13 13.90 -16.98
N GLU A 483 31.35 14.23 -17.38
CA GLU A 483 32.37 13.26 -17.77
C GLU A 483 33.59 13.39 -16.85
N ASP A 484 34.04 12.28 -16.28
CA ASP A 484 35.32 12.21 -15.59
C ASP A 484 36.42 11.68 -16.53
N LYS A 485 37.20 12.59 -17.13
CA LYS A 485 38.29 12.22 -18.05
C LYS A 485 39.59 11.82 -17.34
N ARG A 486 39.62 11.72 -16.01
CA ARG A 486 40.83 11.31 -15.28
C ARG A 486 41.23 9.85 -15.52
N GLY A 487 40.31 9.01 -16.01
CA GLY A 487 40.55 7.59 -16.28
C GLY A 487 41.06 7.24 -17.68
N GLU A 488 41.01 8.16 -18.65
CA GLU A 488 41.40 7.89 -20.05
C GLU A 488 42.88 8.26 -20.29
N GLY A 489 43.70 7.31 -20.77
CA GLY A 489 45.16 7.41 -20.76
C GLY A 489 45.77 8.32 -21.83
N ALA A 490 45.72 9.64 -21.62
CA ALA A 490 46.31 10.66 -22.50
C ALA A 490 47.49 11.43 -21.87
N GLU A 491 48.25 12.18 -22.69
CA GLU A 491 49.38 13.03 -22.25
C GLU A 491 48.97 14.34 -21.56
N VAL A 492 47.67 14.53 -21.30
CA VAL A 492 47.06 15.75 -20.72
C VAL A 492 46.44 15.38 -19.37
N PRO A 493 46.58 16.20 -18.30
CA PRO A 493 45.90 15.93 -17.04
C PRO A 493 44.38 15.95 -17.26
N GLY A 494 43.74 14.79 -17.15
CA GLY A 494 42.30 14.64 -17.33
C GLY A 494 41.51 15.56 -16.40
N THR A 495 40.62 16.37 -16.96
CA THR A 495 39.75 17.26 -16.19
C THR A 495 38.32 16.72 -16.21
N VAL A 496 37.63 16.82 -15.06
CA VAL A 496 36.18 16.60 -15.02
C VAL A 496 35.51 17.71 -15.82
N GLU A 497 34.61 17.35 -16.72
CA GLU A 497 33.87 18.28 -17.59
C GLU A 497 32.37 18.18 -17.34
N LEU A 498 31.69 19.33 -17.33
CA LEU A 498 30.24 19.42 -17.33
C LEU A 498 29.82 20.15 -18.60
N LEU A 499 29.25 19.41 -19.54
CA LEU A 499 28.87 19.90 -20.87
C LEU A 499 27.35 19.91 -21.00
N ARG A 500 26.80 20.94 -21.66
CA ARG A 500 25.38 20.94 -21.99
C ARG A 500 25.17 20.06 -23.23
N VAL A 501 24.25 19.09 -23.13
CA VAL A 501 23.92 18.16 -24.23
C VAL A 501 23.28 18.92 -25.39
N GLN A 502 22.33 19.80 -25.07
CA GLN A 502 21.61 20.61 -26.05
C GLN A 502 21.16 21.95 -25.48
N GLY A 503 20.66 22.85 -26.33
CA GLY A 503 20.09 24.13 -25.88
C GLY A 503 19.00 23.94 -24.80
N ALA A 504 18.79 24.98 -23.99
CA ALA A 504 17.73 24.96 -22.99
C ALA A 504 16.37 24.82 -23.68
N ILE A 505 15.59 23.81 -23.30
CA ILE A 505 14.29 23.49 -23.90
C ILE A 505 13.19 24.14 -23.08
N PRO A 506 12.47 25.14 -23.62
CA PRO A 506 11.32 25.70 -22.95
C PRO A 506 10.16 24.69 -22.89
N LEU A 507 9.38 24.72 -21.81
CA LEU A 507 8.28 23.76 -21.61
C LEU A 507 7.18 23.85 -22.69
N ASP A 508 7.03 25.01 -23.35
CA ASP A 508 6.08 25.21 -24.45
C ASP A 508 6.39 24.36 -25.68
N GLN A 509 7.66 24.06 -25.94
CA GLN A 509 8.11 23.15 -27.00
C GLN A 509 7.81 21.69 -26.67
N ILE A 510 7.74 21.33 -25.38
CA ILE A 510 7.40 19.98 -24.96
C ILE A 510 5.90 19.75 -25.09
N HIS A 511 5.08 20.67 -24.59
CA HIS A 511 3.63 20.59 -24.72
C HIS A 511 2.97 21.97 -24.65
N HIS A 512 2.04 22.25 -25.57
CA HIS A 512 1.34 23.53 -25.68
C HIS A 512 0.61 23.98 -24.40
N GLU A 513 0.12 23.04 -23.58
CA GLU A 513 -0.53 23.37 -22.31
C GLU A 513 0.44 23.88 -21.23
N LEU A 514 1.74 23.66 -21.37
CA LEU A 514 2.76 24.13 -20.44
C LEU A 514 3.30 25.51 -20.80
N ARG A 515 2.60 26.24 -21.68
CA ARG A 515 2.88 27.63 -21.98
C ARG A 515 2.87 28.46 -20.69
N ASP A 516 3.91 29.25 -20.48
CA ASP A 516 4.15 30.09 -19.28
C ASP A 516 4.34 29.30 -17.97
N ALA A 517 4.48 27.96 -18.04
CA ALA A 517 4.76 27.16 -16.87
C ALA A 517 6.24 27.25 -16.47
N VAL A 518 6.50 27.40 -15.17
CA VAL A 518 7.87 27.40 -14.63
C VAL A 518 8.08 26.13 -13.80
N PRO A 519 9.04 25.26 -14.17
CA PRO A 519 9.32 24.02 -13.45
C PRO A 519 9.97 24.32 -12.08
N THR A 520 9.31 23.90 -11.00
CA THR A 520 9.74 24.15 -9.61
C THR A 520 10.39 22.94 -8.96
N GLN A 521 9.90 21.73 -9.25
CA GLN A 521 10.44 20.48 -8.70
C GLN A 521 10.51 19.42 -9.80
N LEU A 522 11.53 18.56 -9.70
CA LEU A 522 11.81 17.46 -10.61
C LEU A 522 11.97 16.18 -9.79
N TYR A 523 11.31 15.10 -10.21
CA TYR A 523 11.41 13.79 -9.60
C TYR A 523 11.67 12.74 -10.69
N ALA A 524 12.61 11.82 -10.45
CA ALA A 524 12.78 10.65 -11.30
C ALA A 524 11.70 9.63 -10.94
N LEU A 525 11.06 9.06 -11.95
CA LEU A 525 10.17 7.91 -11.81
C LEU A 525 11.00 6.66 -12.16
N PRO A 526 11.05 5.63 -11.29
CA PRO A 526 11.88 4.47 -11.51
C PRO A 526 11.54 3.78 -12.83
N CYS A 527 12.56 3.29 -13.52
CA CYS A 527 12.37 2.53 -14.74
C CYS A 527 11.75 1.17 -14.38
N VAL A 528 10.55 0.90 -14.89
CA VAL A 528 9.93 -0.43 -14.75
C VAL A 528 10.47 -1.30 -15.88
N GLU A 529 11.36 -2.24 -15.55
CA GLU A 529 11.81 -3.27 -16.48
C GLU A 529 10.63 -4.20 -16.80
N ASP A 530 10.08 -4.05 -18.00
CA ASP A 530 9.05 -4.95 -18.50
C ASP A 530 9.64 -6.33 -18.81
N ALA A 531 9.06 -7.37 -18.21
CA ALA A 531 9.20 -8.76 -18.67
C ALA A 531 8.68 -8.98 -20.13
N THR A 532 8.08 -7.97 -20.75
CA THR A 532 7.60 -7.97 -22.13
C THR A 532 8.49 -7.18 -23.11
N HIS A 533 9.53 -6.50 -22.63
CA HIS A 533 10.59 -5.95 -23.47
C HIS A 533 11.79 -6.91 -23.59
N SER A 534 11.53 -8.24 -23.61
CA SER A 534 12.40 -9.12 -24.39
C SER A 534 12.12 -8.84 -25.86
N THR A 535 13.02 -8.08 -26.46
CA THR A 535 13.14 -7.85 -27.90
C THR A 535 12.75 -9.08 -28.75
N THR A 536 11.51 -9.09 -29.28
CA THR A 536 11.34 -9.38 -30.71
C THR A 536 11.54 -8.08 -31.45
N ALA A 537 12.81 -7.67 -31.55
CA ALA A 537 13.24 -6.71 -32.53
C ALA A 537 13.08 -7.36 -33.92
N THR A 538 11.85 -7.35 -34.47
CA THR A 538 11.68 -7.35 -35.92
C THR A 538 12.22 -6.03 -36.43
N THR A 539 13.49 -6.08 -36.80
CA THR A 539 14.26 -5.06 -37.50
C THR A 539 13.51 -4.53 -38.71
N THR A 540 12.90 -3.36 -38.58
CA THR A 540 12.77 -2.38 -39.67
C THR A 540 12.61 -0.98 -39.08
N SER A 541 13.71 -0.39 -38.59
CA SER A 541 14.08 1.02 -38.83
C SER A 541 15.38 1.34 -38.09
N THR A 542 16.23 2.07 -38.80
CA THR A 542 17.53 2.62 -38.41
C THR A 542 17.42 3.58 -37.22
N SER A 543 17.30 3.08 -35.99
CA SER A 543 17.35 3.91 -34.78
C SER A 543 18.61 3.61 -33.97
N ILE A 544 19.35 4.68 -33.69
CA ILE A 544 20.55 4.69 -32.86
C ILE A 544 20.15 4.31 -31.41
N PRO A 545 20.89 3.43 -30.71
CA PRO A 545 20.54 3.03 -29.34
C PRO A 545 20.59 4.24 -28.39
N ALA A 546 19.58 4.38 -27.53
CA ALA A 546 19.54 5.44 -26.52
C ALA A 546 20.51 5.12 -25.37
N THR A 547 21.30 6.12 -24.95
CA THR A 547 22.30 6.00 -23.88
C THR A 547 21.67 6.12 -22.49
N ALA A 548 20.63 6.94 -22.35
CA ALA A 548 19.87 7.07 -21.11
C ALA A 548 18.40 7.36 -21.43
N THR A 549 17.49 6.68 -20.74
CA THR A 549 16.04 6.92 -20.85
C THR A 549 15.44 6.91 -19.46
N GLN A 550 14.84 8.03 -19.05
CA GLN A 550 14.25 8.20 -17.73
C GLN A 550 12.90 8.91 -17.86
N ASP A 551 11.88 8.38 -17.18
CA ASP A 551 10.62 9.11 -16.99
C ASP A 551 10.76 10.06 -15.79
N ALA A 552 10.40 11.32 -15.97
CA ALA A 552 10.52 12.36 -14.94
C ALA A 552 9.18 13.06 -14.71
N PHE A 553 8.83 13.26 -13.45
CA PHE A 553 7.70 14.07 -13.04
C PHE A 553 8.15 15.51 -12.79
N ILE A 554 7.48 16.46 -13.43
CA ILE A 554 7.77 17.88 -13.37
C ILE A 554 6.57 18.60 -12.77
N LEU A 555 6.80 19.25 -11.63
CA LEU A 555 5.82 20.15 -11.02
C LEU A 555 6.08 21.58 -11.48
N THR A 556 5.02 22.32 -11.83
CA THR A 556 5.15 23.71 -12.29
C THR A 556 4.41 24.70 -11.40
N ARG A 557 4.90 25.94 -11.37
CA ARG A 557 4.28 27.03 -10.60
C ARG A 557 2.89 27.44 -11.11
N ALA A 558 2.62 27.20 -12.39
CA ALA A 558 1.37 27.56 -13.07
C ALA A 558 0.20 26.61 -12.75
N GLY A 559 0.40 25.63 -11.85
CA GLY A 559 -0.66 24.73 -11.41
C GLY A 559 -0.88 23.50 -12.27
N LYS A 560 0.03 23.23 -13.21
CA LYS A 560 0.04 22.01 -14.01
C LYS A 560 1.24 21.16 -13.61
N ALA A 561 1.08 19.85 -13.66
CA ALA A 561 2.21 18.93 -13.56
C ALA A 561 2.25 18.07 -14.82
N CYS A 562 3.42 17.55 -15.16
CA CYS A 562 3.55 16.63 -16.29
C CYS A 562 4.54 15.52 -16.02
N VAL A 563 4.33 14.39 -16.67
CA VAL A 563 5.30 13.30 -16.77
C VAL A 563 5.92 13.39 -18.16
N VAL A 564 7.25 13.46 -18.21
CA VAL A 564 8.03 13.60 -19.44
C VAL A 564 9.06 12.48 -19.50
N ARG A 565 9.13 11.80 -20.65
CA ARG A 565 10.21 10.86 -20.96
C ARG A 565 11.40 11.63 -21.49
N ILE A 566 12.51 11.59 -20.76
CA ILE A 566 13.78 12.18 -21.13
C ILE A 566 14.63 11.08 -21.76
N THR A 567 15.00 11.25 -23.02
CA THR A 567 15.82 10.30 -23.77
C THR A 567 17.07 11.00 -24.25
N VAL A 568 18.24 10.45 -23.95
CA VAL A 568 19.52 10.93 -24.43
C VAL A 568 20.11 9.86 -25.35
N LYS A 569 20.48 10.26 -26.57
CA LYS A 569 21.02 9.39 -27.62
C LYS A 569 22.43 9.82 -27.95
N ASP A 570 23.35 8.87 -28.06
CA ASP A 570 24.70 9.11 -28.58
C ASP A 570 24.64 9.06 -30.11
N GLU A 571 24.71 10.22 -30.77
CA GLU A 571 24.68 10.32 -32.23
C GLU A 571 26.06 10.01 -32.85
N GLY A 572 27.05 9.65 -32.04
CA GLY A 572 28.43 9.41 -32.43
C GLY A 572 29.27 10.69 -32.42
N ASN A 573 30.60 10.54 -32.48
CA ASN A 573 31.56 11.66 -32.45
C ASN A 573 31.39 12.60 -31.24
N HIS A 574 31.01 12.07 -30.07
CA HIS A 574 30.74 12.85 -28.84
C HIS A 574 29.57 13.85 -28.95
N TYR A 575 28.77 13.80 -30.02
CA TYR A 575 27.51 14.52 -30.13
C TYR A 575 26.39 13.67 -29.53
N PHE A 576 25.63 14.27 -28.62
CA PHE A 576 24.52 13.60 -27.97
C PHE A 576 23.25 14.42 -28.22
N GLY A 577 22.27 13.81 -28.87
CA GLY A 577 20.94 14.39 -29.01
C GLY A 577 20.11 14.05 -27.79
N ALA A 578 19.15 14.91 -27.43
CA ALA A 578 18.19 14.54 -26.41
C ALA A 578 16.76 14.94 -26.79
N SER A 579 15.81 14.04 -26.54
CA SER A 579 14.39 14.25 -26.80
C SER A 579 13.60 14.18 -25.49
N LEU A 580 12.72 15.17 -25.31
CA LEU A 580 11.76 15.21 -24.20
C LEU A 580 10.36 15.00 -24.79
N GLN A 581 9.68 13.95 -24.35
CA GLN A 581 8.33 13.62 -24.80
C GLN A 581 7.35 13.69 -23.64
N ALA A 582 6.30 14.50 -23.76
CA ALA A 582 5.22 14.54 -22.77
C ALA A 582 4.38 13.26 -22.81
N LEU A 583 4.39 12.50 -21.72
CA LEU A 583 3.61 11.25 -21.57
C LEU A 583 2.23 11.53 -20.97
N CYS A 584 2.19 12.39 -19.95
CA CYS A 584 0.97 12.72 -19.20
C CYS A 584 0.97 14.19 -18.75
N ILE A 585 -0.17 14.87 -18.88
CA ILE A 585 -0.44 16.18 -18.29
C ILE A 585 -1.48 16.03 -17.19
N ILE A 586 -1.14 16.52 -15.99
CA ILE A 586 -2.01 16.57 -14.82
C ILE A 586 -2.45 18.02 -14.63
N ALA A 587 -3.75 18.26 -14.81
CA ALA A 587 -4.37 19.57 -14.74
C ALA A 587 -5.49 19.55 -13.69
N THR A 588 -5.17 19.94 -12.47
CA THR A 588 -6.10 19.98 -11.34
C THR A 588 -6.89 21.28 -11.30
N ALA A 589 -8.02 21.29 -10.59
CA ALA A 589 -8.87 22.48 -10.43
C ALA A 589 -8.16 23.63 -9.70
N HIS A 590 -7.41 23.29 -8.64
CA HIS A 590 -6.54 24.22 -7.91
C HIS A 590 -5.08 23.92 -8.27
N PRO A 591 -4.23 24.96 -8.42
CA PRO A 591 -2.83 24.79 -8.79
C PRO A 591 -2.06 24.03 -7.70
N LEU A 592 -1.36 22.97 -8.10
CA LEU A 592 -0.50 22.19 -7.21
C LEU A 592 0.74 23.00 -6.78
N ARG A 593 1.08 22.95 -5.49
CA ARG A 593 2.25 23.61 -4.89
C ARG A 593 3.37 22.66 -4.50
N SER A 594 3.01 21.42 -4.19
CA SER A 594 3.94 20.35 -3.86
C SER A 594 3.32 19.03 -4.26
N ALA A 595 4.14 18.09 -4.70
CA ALA A 595 3.67 16.74 -4.94
C ALA A 595 4.80 15.74 -4.76
N PHE A 596 4.46 14.56 -4.25
CA PHE A 596 5.39 13.45 -4.10
C PHE A 596 4.90 12.26 -4.94
N PRO A 597 5.57 11.94 -6.06
CA PRO A 597 5.24 10.78 -6.88
C PRO A 597 5.88 9.49 -6.34
N HIS A 598 5.19 8.37 -6.48
CA HIS A 598 5.72 7.04 -6.22
C HIS A 598 5.11 6.04 -7.22
N VAL A 599 5.94 5.14 -7.76
CA VAL A 599 5.52 4.17 -8.78
C VAL A 599 5.42 2.79 -8.14
N HIS A 600 4.29 2.11 -8.36
CA HIS A 600 4.02 0.77 -7.87
C HIS A 600 3.84 -0.19 -9.04
N THR A 601 4.49 -1.35 -8.97
CA THR A 601 4.18 -2.51 -9.81
C THR A 601 3.25 -3.44 -9.03
N VAL A 602 2.04 -3.66 -9.56
CA VAL A 602 1.03 -4.51 -8.92
C VAL A 602 0.79 -5.70 -9.83
N VAL A 603 0.95 -6.93 -9.31
CA VAL A 603 0.86 -8.18 -10.08
C VAL A 603 -0.49 -8.34 -10.79
N SER A 604 -1.56 -7.74 -10.25
CA SER A 604 -2.89 -7.78 -10.85
C SER A 604 -3.13 -6.75 -11.96
N MET A 605 -2.17 -5.84 -12.22
CA MET A 605 -2.28 -4.80 -13.24
C MET A 605 -1.32 -5.06 -14.39
N SER A 606 -1.76 -4.80 -15.62
CA SER A 606 -0.93 -4.96 -16.81
C SER A 606 0.06 -3.81 -17.02
N VAL A 607 -0.09 -2.70 -16.29
CA VAL A 607 0.78 -1.51 -16.33
C VAL A 607 1.03 -1.03 -14.90
N PRO A 608 2.18 -0.36 -14.65
CA PRO A 608 2.47 0.19 -13.33
C PRO A 608 1.50 1.32 -12.95
N LEU A 609 1.36 1.55 -11.65
CA LEU A 609 0.51 2.60 -11.07
C LEU A 609 1.38 3.71 -10.49
N LEU A 610 1.20 4.93 -10.99
CA LEU A 610 1.80 6.14 -10.41
C LEU A 610 0.85 6.72 -9.35
N THR A 611 1.26 6.65 -8.09
CA THR A 611 0.56 7.27 -6.97
C THR A 611 1.19 8.63 -6.66
N LEU A 612 0.37 9.68 -6.67
CA LEU A 612 0.80 11.06 -6.46
C LEU A 612 0.02 11.67 -5.30
N TYR A 613 0.71 11.92 -4.19
CA TYR A 613 0.21 12.77 -3.11
C TYR A 613 0.54 14.22 -3.45
N ALA A 614 -0.48 15.06 -3.62
CA ALA A 614 -0.30 16.45 -4.04
C ALA A 614 -1.02 17.42 -3.10
N ALA A 615 -0.35 18.54 -2.79
CA ALA A 615 -0.90 19.66 -2.05
C ALA A 615 -1.18 20.82 -3.00
N ASP A 616 -2.38 21.40 -2.91
CA ASP A 616 -2.76 22.57 -3.68
C ASP A 616 -2.38 23.89 -2.99
N CYS A 617 -2.68 25.02 -3.65
CA CYS A 617 -2.46 26.35 -3.08
C CYS A 617 -3.38 26.71 -1.90
N GLU A 618 -4.44 25.93 -1.67
CA GLU A 618 -5.40 26.11 -0.57
C GLU A 618 -5.05 25.25 0.64
N GLY A 619 -3.99 24.44 0.58
CA GLY A 619 -3.56 23.58 1.69
C GLY A 619 -4.31 22.24 1.75
N THR A 620 -5.00 21.87 0.67
CA THR A 620 -5.69 20.59 0.50
C THR A 620 -4.70 19.53 0.06
N ILE A 621 -4.64 18.40 0.78
CA ILE A 621 -3.89 17.22 0.34
C ILE A 621 -4.82 16.29 -0.45
N SER A 622 -4.44 15.91 -1.65
CA SER A 622 -5.22 15.04 -2.55
C SER A 622 -4.37 13.87 -3.05
N LEU A 623 -5.04 12.76 -3.40
CA LEU A 623 -4.41 11.55 -3.93
C LEU A 623 -4.83 11.30 -5.38
N HIS A 624 -3.83 11.14 -6.25
CA HIS A 624 -4.05 10.76 -7.65
C HIS A 624 -3.36 9.42 -7.92
N ASN A 625 -4.16 8.40 -8.25
CA ASN A 625 -3.68 7.12 -8.73
C ASN A 625 -3.82 7.08 -10.26
N ILE A 626 -2.69 7.11 -10.96
CA ILE A 626 -2.62 7.22 -12.41
C ILE A 626 -2.04 5.92 -12.96
N GLU A 627 -2.84 5.18 -13.71
CA GLU A 627 -2.34 4.04 -14.47
C GLU A 627 -1.35 4.54 -15.53
N MET A 628 -0.12 4.04 -15.51
CA MET A 628 0.92 4.44 -16.44
C MET A 628 0.71 3.77 -17.80
N ARG A 629 -0.45 4.00 -18.43
CA ARG A 629 -0.86 3.37 -19.69
C ARG A 629 0.09 3.68 -20.86
N TRP A 630 0.99 4.66 -20.71
CA TRP A 630 2.07 4.93 -21.67
C TRP A 630 3.13 3.81 -21.74
N TYR A 631 3.10 2.83 -20.84
CA TYR A 631 3.85 1.58 -20.96
C TYR A 631 3.17 0.55 -21.88
N ASN A 632 1.91 0.75 -22.24
CA ASN A 632 1.20 -0.11 -23.18
C ASN A 632 0.88 0.66 -24.47
N GLU A 633 1.57 0.35 -25.56
CA GLU A 633 1.45 1.08 -26.83
C GLU A 633 0.00 1.17 -27.35
N VAL A 634 -0.78 0.11 -27.17
CA VAL A 634 -2.19 0.08 -27.61
C VAL A 634 -3.01 1.06 -26.79
N GLN A 635 -2.87 1.02 -25.46
CA GLN A 635 -3.61 1.93 -24.57
C GLN A 635 -3.14 3.37 -24.72
N TRP A 636 -1.85 3.60 -24.97
CA TRP A 636 -1.31 4.96 -25.13
C TRP A 636 -1.74 5.62 -26.43
N ALA A 637 -1.85 4.83 -27.51
CA ALA A 637 -2.34 5.32 -28.80
C ALA A 637 -3.79 5.85 -28.72
N GLU A 638 -4.63 5.30 -27.84
CA GLU A 638 -5.99 5.80 -27.60
C GLU A 638 -6.02 7.26 -27.13
N PHE A 639 -4.96 7.73 -26.45
CA PHE A 639 -4.84 9.09 -25.96
C PHE A 639 -4.14 10.05 -26.95
N GLY A 640 -3.87 9.62 -28.18
CA GLY A 640 -3.23 10.47 -29.19
C GLY A 640 -1.81 10.91 -28.82
N GLY A 641 -1.10 10.11 -28.01
CA GLY A 641 0.30 10.33 -27.65
C GLY A 641 0.55 11.19 -26.40
N CYS A 642 -0.50 11.67 -25.71
CA CYS A 642 -0.35 12.31 -24.40
C CYS A 642 -1.61 12.12 -23.53
N MET A 643 -1.46 11.51 -22.36
CA MET A 643 -2.58 11.28 -21.45
C MET A 643 -2.92 12.56 -20.66
N ARG A 644 -4.20 12.79 -20.40
CA ARG A 644 -4.64 13.92 -19.56
C ARG A 644 -5.40 13.44 -18.33
N VAL A 645 -4.96 13.89 -17.15
CA VAL A 645 -5.60 13.59 -15.86
C VAL A 645 -6.09 14.90 -15.25
N SER A 646 -7.39 14.99 -14.98
CA SER A 646 -8.02 16.22 -14.45
C SER A 646 -8.65 16.06 -13.06
N SER A 647 -9.05 14.85 -12.69
CA SER A 647 -9.70 14.56 -11.41
C SER A 647 -8.82 13.69 -10.52
N ALA A 648 -8.74 14.04 -9.23
CA ALA A 648 -8.18 13.16 -8.20
C ALA A 648 -8.98 11.87 -8.09
N THR A 649 -8.29 10.74 -7.86
CA THR A 649 -8.93 9.41 -7.75
C THR A 649 -9.68 9.25 -6.43
N GLU A 650 -9.20 9.88 -5.37
CA GLU A 650 -9.93 10.01 -4.11
C GLU A 650 -9.81 11.45 -3.61
N GLN A 651 -10.95 12.12 -3.41
CA GLN A 651 -11.03 13.48 -2.89
C GLN A 651 -11.13 13.51 -1.35
N SER A 652 -10.59 12.51 -0.65
CA SER A 652 -10.44 12.57 0.81
C SER A 652 -9.35 13.61 1.14
N ALA A 653 -9.79 14.86 1.10
CA ALA A 653 -8.98 16.05 1.28
C ALA A 653 -8.77 16.33 2.76
N VAL A 654 -7.54 16.21 3.26
CA VAL A 654 -7.18 16.77 4.56
C VAL A 654 -6.80 18.23 4.36
N MET A 655 -7.65 19.11 4.88
CA MET A 655 -7.37 20.54 4.98
C MET A 655 -6.58 20.79 6.27
N ILE A 656 -5.32 21.21 6.15
CA ILE A 656 -4.55 21.62 7.32
C ILE A 656 -4.84 23.10 7.60
N VAL A 657 -5.47 23.36 8.74
CA VAL A 657 -5.93 24.68 9.16
C VAL A 657 -5.20 25.09 10.44
N GLU A 658 -4.64 26.30 10.47
CA GLU A 658 -4.09 26.91 11.67
C GLU A 658 -4.83 28.21 11.98
N ALA A 659 -5.32 28.36 13.21
CA ALA A 659 -6.13 29.51 13.66
C ALA A 659 -7.34 29.80 12.72
N GLY A 660 -7.98 28.77 12.20
CA GLY A 660 -9.16 28.88 11.33
C GLY A 660 -8.86 29.30 9.88
N LYS A 661 -7.59 29.42 9.47
CA LYS A 661 -7.20 29.70 8.08
C LYS A 661 -6.44 28.51 7.45
N PRO A 662 -6.72 28.18 6.18
CA PRO A 662 -5.95 27.18 5.46
C PRO A 662 -4.47 27.57 5.39
N ILE A 663 -3.58 26.60 5.62
CA ILE A 663 -2.14 26.80 5.46
C ILE A 663 -1.80 26.78 3.97
N LYS A 664 -1.32 27.90 3.45
CA LYS A 664 -0.88 28.01 2.05
C LYS A 664 0.51 27.41 1.85
N ASP A 665 0.78 27.02 0.61
CA ASP A 665 2.09 26.52 0.15
C ASP A 665 2.65 25.35 0.95
N LEU A 666 1.76 24.40 1.27
CA LEU A 666 2.11 23.16 1.95
C LEU A 666 3.01 22.28 1.06
N GLN A 667 4.14 21.87 1.60
CA GLN A 667 5.07 20.91 1.04
C GLN A 667 4.79 19.50 1.58
N LEU A 668 4.95 18.49 0.72
CA LEU A 668 4.70 17.09 1.04
C LEU A 668 5.96 16.25 0.90
N THR A 669 6.09 15.26 1.76
CA THR A 669 7.09 14.20 1.69
C THR A 669 6.50 12.98 2.34
N CYS A 670 6.67 11.78 1.79
CA CYS A 670 6.17 10.59 2.44
C CYS A 670 7.28 9.57 2.71
N THR A 671 7.08 8.79 3.76
CA THR A 671 7.92 7.66 4.11
C THR A 671 7.32 6.40 3.50
N TRP A 672 8.13 5.67 2.76
CA TRP A 672 7.74 4.36 2.23
C TRP A 672 8.63 3.30 2.86
N SER A 673 7.98 2.25 3.36
CA SER A 673 8.67 1.00 3.64
C SER A 673 8.76 0.21 2.33
N PRO A 674 9.93 -0.38 1.99
CA PRO A 674 10.07 -1.22 0.80
C PRO A 674 9.14 -2.43 0.78
N THR A 675 8.60 -2.83 1.94
CA THR A 675 7.69 -3.97 2.08
C THR A 675 6.21 -3.60 2.00
N GLN A 676 5.86 -2.31 1.98
CA GLN A 676 4.47 -1.86 2.01
C GLN A 676 4.07 -1.17 0.71
N HIS A 677 2.88 -1.52 0.21
CA HIS A 677 2.28 -0.85 -0.95
C HIS A 677 1.77 0.56 -0.63
N GLN A 678 1.71 0.95 0.65
CA GLN A 678 1.25 2.26 1.11
C GLN A 678 2.44 3.06 1.69
N PRO A 679 2.43 4.40 1.64
CA PRO A 679 3.32 5.18 2.49
C PRO A 679 2.94 4.92 3.96
N THR A 680 3.93 4.65 4.80
CA THR A 680 3.76 4.48 6.23
C THR A 680 3.34 5.77 6.92
N SER A 681 3.77 6.92 6.38
CA SER A 681 3.34 8.25 6.82
C SER A 681 3.47 9.27 5.68
N VAL A 682 2.44 10.11 5.54
CA VAL A 682 2.47 11.31 4.69
C VAL A 682 2.78 12.50 5.59
N VAL A 683 3.93 13.14 5.37
CA VAL A 683 4.40 14.30 6.14
C VAL A 683 4.12 15.56 5.33
N ALA A 684 3.44 16.51 5.97
CA ALA A 684 3.16 17.81 5.41
C ALA A 684 3.80 18.92 6.25
N TYR A 685 4.44 19.89 5.61
CA TYR A 685 5.13 21.01 6.26
C TYR A 685 5.00 22.28 5.43
N SER A 686 5.16 23.46 6.02
CA SER A 686 5.18 24.72 5.28
C SER A 686 6.22 25.66 5.86
N VAL A 687 6.80 26.47 4.96
CA VAL A 687 7.74 27.54 5.30
C VAL A 687 6.99 28.82 5.70
N SER A 688 5.67 28.90 5.47
CA SER A 688 4.87 30.13 5.55
C SER A 688 4.52 30.57 6.99
N LEU A 689 5.55 30.93 7.73
CA LEU A 689 5.51 31.93 8.80
C LEU A 689 6.41 33.11 8.38
N PRO A 690 6.17 34.34 8.87
CA PRO A 690 6.76 35.54 8.27
C PRO A 690 8.27 35.67 8.52
N ALA A 691 9.07 35.21 7.54
CA ALA A 691 10.51 35.48 7.49
C ALA A 691 11.05 35.72 6.07
N ILE A 692 10.21 36.17 5.12
CA ILE A 692 10.69 36.86 3.92
C ILE A 692 9.69 38.00 3.61
N TYR A 693 10.15 39.23 3.86
CA TYR A 693 9.51 40.56 3.69
C TYR A 693 8.82 41.15 4.94
N ASP A 694 9.64 41.74 5.83
CA ASP A 694 9.29 42.98 6.52
C ASP A 694 9.07 44.08 5.49
N MET A 695 7.92 44.77 5.55
CA MET A 695 7.78 46.18 5.19
C MET A 695 6.69 46.83 6.07
N HIS A 696 7.18 47.58 7.06
CA HIS A 696 6.56 48.57 7.96
C HIS A 696 5.80 48.12 9.20
#